data_AF-A0A180F141-F1
#
_entry.id   AF-A0A180F141-F1
#
_cell.length_a   1.000
_cell.length_b   1.000
_cell.length_c   1.000
_cell.angle_alpha   90.00
_cell.angle_beta   90.00
_cell.angle_gamma   90.00
#
_symmetry.space_group_name_H-M   'P 1'
#
loop_
_entity.id
_entity.type
_entity.pdbx_description
1 polymer ?
#
loop_
_entity_poly.entity_id
_entity_poly.type
_entity_poly.pdbx_seq_one_letter_code
_entity_poly.pdbx_strand_id
1 'polypeptide(L)'
;MKKLLFLTILTLFIPADARGKVANGERVVAINGVTYSNQYNTEGDEYAVIKSYVPPKSAPSSLFIADSIDFFADGTFDYYLKVKCIEASAFEGNKSLRQIALPSTIREIGHDAFASSNIEIVAFVSYGEQPLTLWSIGDRAFFHSKLKAINCAKSAEKLKESTEKLIPWGVGPLLLSADTIGTEAFEGSGIMTFSFRDTKEIGARAFKNSKLRLIDNLSLPIISEEAFAGSSIQTVNLGDRVQTIEKEAFRDCSDMMGRLDLMSEHTIESGAFKGCRSLKQVSIPRLQTIKTETFSGCRNLQQVTFSDSLLTTIEADAFCDCLNLQSISFFYVRTIGDRAFVDCSALENPIFWDLSSMGDSAFVGCSSISALILPRALESIGHYAFADCARLAHVEFKPGNPLSIGDEAFADCPNLTDINIPGSLASIGRSAFRGCSYLKKINLPFFDPKVCSFGGDVFAGTHPTFQLTIPRMSEPNYGWTVGSDGFSGVFTWQGGAVKPNTYATILRAVPREAGDLDYKADSALYGTLLTVKATSRQENEVYFSHWEDAAGKVVSTDNTYSYAVTSDSSFTARFTSPFIYIIAGAHGTTDFIPAFYPYLSFAEALAKPDDGYAFTGWEGTDGTIVSTDNPYKFTVREPVRLVAKFFKPEYTLTVLTQGYGHAVSDRTVFDKVHSTATVEAFSDSLNRFARWEDGEGRLLSKNNPFIFEVTADMTVKSVFEPEFFAVFIHAENGSVAPFPKSCPYKTTVEAKVVPDRLYKFVKWADENGMELSTSNPYTFSVEKNTFVTAIFEYEVFRITLADVKGGTARADKASYEKGERAELTAVPDPGYRFAGWEEKKTGERLSERNSFMVEVFADMEIVPIFEEYNGLLTFSVKGDGTVKEHTDGVQTVSLTAEPAEGYSFLHWTDTQGAVLSTDNPYKLAVTEPVHITANFTPNMYSVTFSADETGYILPMAGSSNYPFDTRLTIDAVPKNEEDYSFVGWIASDGTVVSTENPFTFTVRGNTSLHARFAKSKVFFQTSVRGGGYVKEPAQYYTVDSSVTFTAVPYDGWHFVAWEQGAGDDDRSIVSRNARFTFTAGEYDPAYTAVFEEGFGYDANESIETAASGISCSGNVLHITGLQDRLITILSVNGKQALQFKADSNDFNYPANLNNGIYIARTSSGKTWKFIFIL
;
A
#
# COMPACT_ATOMS: atom_id res chain seq x y z
N MET A 1 -48.19 -4.01 -44.16
CA MET A 1 -49.36 -4.67 -43.53
C MET A 1 -49.04 -5.62 -42.37
N LYS A 2 -47.87 -6.26 -42.25
CA LYS A 2 -47.53 -7.12 -41.09
C LYS A 2 -47.24 -6.39 -39.75
N LYS A 3 -47.03 -5.06 -39.75
CA LYS A 3 -46.94 -4.23 -38.52
C LYS A 3 -48.30 -4.02 -37.83
N LEU A 4 -49.40 -4.13 -38.57
CA LEU A 4 -50.76 -3.87 -38.04
C LEU A 4 -51.38 -5.09 -37.35
N LEU A 5 -50.91 -6.31 -37.66
CA LEU A 5 -51.41 -7.56 -37.08
C LEU A 5 -50.79 -7.89 -35.71
N PHE A 6 -49.72 -7.17 -35.35
CA PHE A 6 -48.90 -7.46 -34.16
C PHE A 6 -49.37 -6.71 -32.90
N LEU A 7 -50.09 -5.60 -33.07
CA LEU A 7 -50.78 -4.90 -31.96
C LEU A 7 -52.07 -5.63 -31.53
N THR A 8 -52.62 -6.50 -32.38
CA THR A 8 -53.97 -7.08 -32.21
C THR A 8 -54.01 -8.31 -31.30
N ILE A 9 -52.87 -8.91 -30.95
CA ILE A 9 -52.83 -10.14 -30.13
C ILE A 9 -52.73 -9.83 -28.62
N LEU A 10 -52.38 -8.60 -28.22
CA LEU A 10 -52.39 -8.14 -26.83
C LEU A 10 -53.64 -7.33 -26.43
N THR A 11 -54.56 -7.08 -27.37
CA THR A 11 -55.84 -6.40 -27.13
C THR A 11 -57.01 -7.33 -26.79
N LEU A 12 -56.78 -8.64 -26.66
CA LEU A 12 -57.78 -9.59 -26.19
C LEU A 12 -57.65 -9.75 -24.67
N PHE A 13 -58.65 -9.25 -23.95
CA PHE A 13 -58.80 -9.10 -22.49
C PHE A 13 -58.39 -7.74 -21.88
N ILE A 14 -58.92 -6.64 -22.43
CA ILE A 14 -59.20 -5.45 -21.61
C ILE A 14 -60.64 -5.61 -21.07
N PRO A 15 -60.86 -5.79 -19.76
CA PRO A 15 -62.21 -5.76 -19.18
C PRO A 15 -62.82 -4.38 -19.42
N ALA A 16 -64.11 -4.34 -19.79
CA ALA A 16 -64.86 -3.13 -20.12
C ALA A 16 -65.00 -2.09 -18.97
N ASP A 17 -64.39 -2.34 -17.80
CA ASP A 17 -64.39 -1.47 -16.62
C ASP A 17 -63.19 -0.49 -16.55
N ALA A 18 -62.27 -0.50 -17.52
CA ALA A 18 -61.16 0.46 -17.60
C ALA A 18 -61.59 1.85 -18.12
N ARG A 19 -62.48 2.54 -17.40
CA ARG A 19 -62.80 3.95 -17.69
C ARG A 19 -61.88 4.87 -16.90
N GLY A 20 -60.96 5.55 -17.59
CA GLY A 20 -60.07 6.54 -16.99
C GLY A 20 -60.87 7.66 -16.32
N LYS A 21 -60.56 7.93 -15.05
CA LYS A 21 -61.01 9.15 -14.37
C LYS A 21 -60.00 10.25 -14.68
N VAL A 22 -60.46 11.33 -15.31
CA VAL A 22 -59.69 12.56 -15.44
C VAL A 22 -59.96 13.41 -14.20
N ALA A 23 -58.96 13.56 -13.33
CA ALA A 23 -59.00 14.50 -12.22
C ALA A 23 -57.76 15.40 -12.35
N ASN A 24 -57.95 16.72 -12.44
CA ASN A 24 -56.87 17.72 -12.52
C ASN A 24 -55.85 17.57 -13.67
N GLY A 25 -56.23 16.97 -14.80
CA GLY A 25 -55.34 16.82 -15.97
C GLY A 25 -54.45 15.57 -15.95
N GLU A 26 -54.48 14.77 -14.87
CA GLU A 26 -53.85 13.44 -14.80
C GLU A 26 -54.81 12.38 -15.36
N ARG A 27 -54.33 11.62 -16.35
CA ARG A 27 -54.97 10.45 -16.95
C ARG A 27 -54.47 9.21 -16.22
N VAL A 28 -55.39 8.40 -15.69
CA VAL A 28 -55.08 7.18 -14.95
C VAL A 28 -55.76 5.99 -15.61
N VAL A 29 -55.03 4.88 -15.81
CA VAL A 29 -55.56 3.62 -16.34
C VAL A 29 -55.05 2.43 -15.51
N ALA A 30 -55.87 1.41 -15.31
CA ALA A 30 -55.48 0.19 -14.60
C ALA A 30 -55.55 -1.02 -15.53
N ILE A 31 -54.43 -1.75 -15.67
CA ILE A 31 -54.30 -2.91 -16.56
C ILE A 31 -53.64 -4.06 -15.78
N ASN A 32 -54.30 -5.23 -15.72
CA ASN A 32 -53.82 -6.42 -14.98
C ASN A 32 -53.43 -6.16 -13.52
N GLY A 33 -54.13 -5.24 -12.85
CA GLY A 33 -53.89 -4.85 -11.45
C GLY A 33 -52.79 -3.79 -11.27
N VAL A 34 -52.13 -3.35 -12.34
CA VAL A 34 -51.16 -2.24 -12.33
C VAL A 34 -51.87 -0.94 -12.70
N THR A 35 -51.74 0.08 -11.86
CA THR A 35 -52.24 1.44 -12.12
C THR A 35 -51.14 2.28 -12.76
N TYR A 36 -51.45 2.94 -13.87
CA TYR A 36 -50.55 3.85 -14.60
C TYR A 36 -51.13 5.27 -14.60
N SER A 37 -50.26 6.28 -14.60
CA SER A 37 -50.65 7.66 -14.92
C SER A 37 -49.69 8.35 -15.89
N ASN A 38 -50.12 9.43 -16.53
CA ASN A 38 -49.26 10.28 -17.35
C ASN A 38 -48.52 11.33 -16.49
N GLN A 39 -47.27 11.62 -16.84
CA GLN A 39 -46.49 12.74 -16.31
C GLN A 39 -45.73 13.45 -17.43
N TYR A 40 -45.25 14.66 -17.12
CA TYR A 40 -44.45 15.48 -18.03
C TYR A 40 -43.02 15.62 -17.49
N ASN A 41 -42.02 15.49 -18.36
CA ASN A 41 -40.63 15.77 -17.98
C ASN A 41 -40.38 17.29 -17.99
N THR A 42 -39.19 17.71 -17.57
CA THR A 42 -38.79 19.14 -17.56
C THR A 42 -38.77 19.79 -18.94
N GLU A 43 -38.72 19.00 -20.02
CA GLU A 43 -38.73 19.44 -21.41
C GLU A 43 -40.16 19.52 -21.99
N GLY A 44 -41.17 19.11 -21.22
CA GLY A 44 -42.58 19.10 -21.62
C GLY A 44 -43.03 17.83 -22.35
N ASP A 45 -42.18 16.81 -22.49
CA ASP A 45 -42.55 15.52 -23.05
C ASP A 45 -43.37 14.71 -22.06
N GLU A 46 -44.44 14.11 -22.56
CA GLU A 46 -45.31 13.25 -21.79
C GLU A 46 -44.84 11.79 -21.77
N TYR A 47 -44.98 11.12 -20.62
CA TYR A 47 -44.64 9.70 -20.45
C TYR A 47 -45.54 9.02 -19.41
N ALA A 48 -45.51 7.68 -19.36
CA ALA A 48 -46.29 6.89 -18.42
C ALA A 48 -45.47 6.50 -17.18
N VAL A 49 -46.14 6.48 -16.03
CA VAL A 49 -45.58 6.11 -14.71
C VAL A 49 -46.42 5.00 -14.08
N ILE A 50 -45.77 4.00 -13.49
CA ILE A 50 -46.46 2.98 -12.69
C ILE A 50 -46.72 3.54 -11.29
N LYS A 51 -47.98 3.67 -10.88
CA LYS A 51 -48.40 4.27 -9.60
C LYS A 51 -48.55 3.23 -8.48
N SER A 52 -49.15 2.09 -8.79
CA SER A 52 -49.41 1.05 -7.79
C SER A 52 -49.73 -0.30 -8.43
N TYR A 53 -49.56 -1.38 -7.68
CA TYR A 53 -49.95 -2.72 -8.07
C TYR A 53 -50.82 -3.38 -7.00
N VAL A 54 -52.07 -3.66 -7.36
CA VAL A 54 -53.01 -4.44 -6.55
C VAL A 54 -53.19 -5.81 -7.23
N PRO A 55 -52.67 -6.90 -6.64
CA PRO A 55 -52.73 -8.21 -7.27
C PRO A 55 -54.19 -8.68 -7.43
N PRO A 56 -54.58 -9.19 -8.61
CA PRO A 56 -55.90 -9.77 -8.81
C PRO A 56 -56.09 -11.06 -7.99
N LYS A 57 -57.33 -11.50 -7.76
CA LYS A 57 -57.64 -12.68 -6.90
C LYS A 57 -56.91 -13.97 -7.30
N SER A 58 -56.50 -14.10 -8.57
CA SER A 58 -55.70 -15.21 -9.11
C SER A 58 -54.34 -14.72 -9.61
N ALA A 59 -53.63 -13.92 -8.80
CA ALA A 59 -52.43 -13.22 -9.24
C ALA A 59 -51.32 -14.18 -9.72
N PRO A 60 -50.76 -13.98 -10.92
CA PRO A 60 -49.61 -14.74 -11.37
C PRO A 60 -48.37 -14.39 -10.54
N SER A 61 -47.47 -15.36 -10.36
CA SER A 61 -46.16 -15.12 -9.72
C SER A 61 -45.22 -14.25 -10.55
N SER A 62 -45.56 -14.02 -11.82
CA SER A 62 -44.78 -13.27 -12.79
C SER A 62 -45.65 -12.18 -13.43
N LEU A 63 -45.12 -10.96 -13.53
CA LEU A 63 -45.80 -9.80 -14.12
C LEU A 63 -44.99 -9.26 -15.30
N PHE A 64 -45.68 -8.92 -16.39
CA PHE A 64 -45.09 -8.31 -17.57
C PHE A 64 -45.64 -6.89 -17.74
N ILE A 65 -44.75 -5.89 -17.82
CA ILE A 65 -45.09 -4.49 -18.06
C ILE A 65 -44.84 -4.18 -19.53
N ALA A 66 -45.85 -3.63 -20.21
CA ALA A 66 -45.75 -3.22 -21.60
C ALA A 66 -44.85 -1.98 -21.75
N ASP A 67 -44.15 -1.86 -22.89
CA ASP A 67 -43.26 -0.74 -23.19
C ASP A 67 -44.01 0.59 -23.41
N SER A 68 -45.29 0.52 -23.77
CA SER A 68 -46.14 1.70 -23.91
C SER A 68 -47.57 1.42 -23.49
N ILE A 69 -48.22 2.45 -22.94
CA ILE A 69 -49.59 2.40 -22.42
C ILE A 69 -50.46 3.40 -23.18
N ASP A 70 -51.67 2.97 -23.52
CA ASP A 70 -52.72 3.82 -24.05
C ASP A 70 -53.63 4.30 -22.89
N PHE A 71 -53.93 5.59 -22.88
CA PHE A 71 -54.77 6.23 -21.86
C PHE A 71 -56.17 6.61 -22.37
N PHE A 72 -56.49 6.36 -23.65
CA PHE A 72 -57.77 6.75 -24.25
C PHE A 72 -58.68 5.55 -24.55
N ALA A 73 -60.00 5.77 -24.45
CA ALA A 73 -61.03 4.75 -24.61
C ALA A 73 -61.86 4.90 -25.91
N ASP A 74 -61.54 5.85 -26.79
CA ASP A 74 -62.38 6.19 -27.95
C ASP A 74 -61.78 5.86 -29.32
N GLY A 75 -60.58 5.26 -29.37
CA GLY A 75 -60.00 4.73 -30.61
C GLY A 75 -59.71 5.78 -31.67
N THR A 76 -59.63 7.08 -31.33
CA THR A 76 -59.52 8.14 -32.33
C THR A 76 -58.12 8.73 -32.53
N PHE A 77 -57.13 8.47 -31.67
CA PHE A 77 -55.72 8.83 -31.91
C PHE A 77 -54.74 7.86 -31.21
N ASP A 78 -53.81 7.27 -31.98
CA ASP A 78 -52.71 6.42 -31.50
C ASP A 78 -51.66 7.23 -30.70
N TYR A 79 -51.97 7.59 -29.44
CA TYR A 79 -51.05 8.31 -28.55
C TYR A 79 -50.51 7.40 -27.44
N TYR A 80 -49.56 6.53 -27.79
CA TYR A 80 -48.92 5.59 -26.86
C TYR A 80 -47.81 6.27 -26.06
N LEU A 81 -47.93 6.31 -24.73
CA LEU A 81 -46.90 6.86 -23.85
C LEU A 81 -45.94 5.76 -23.40
N LYS A 82 -44.63 6.00 -23.51
CA LYS A 82 -43.59 5.07 -23.00
C LYS A 82 -43.60 5.04 -21.48
N VAL A 83 -43.49 3.85 -20.89
CA VAL A 83 -43.35 3.71 -19.44
C VAL A 83 -41.92 4.02 -19.04
N LYS A 84 -41.70 5.14 -18.33
CA LYS A 84 -40.34 5.59 -17.96
C LYS A 84 -40.02 5.48 -16.47
N CYS A 85 -41.02 5.48 -15.59
CA CYS A 85 -40.77 5.51 -14.14
C CYS A 85 -41.68 4.55 -13.38
N ILE A 86 -41.18 4.05 -12.26
CA ILE A 86 -41.96 3.39 -11.21
C ILE A 86 -42.07 4.38 -10.06
N GLU A 87 -43.30 4.73 -9.66
CA GLU A 87 -43.53 5.61 -8.52
C GLU A 87 -43.11 4.93 -7.21
N ALA A 88 -42.89 5.77 -6.21
CA ALA A 88 -42.69 5.33 -4.85
C ALA A 88 -43.76 4.34 -4.36
N SER A 89 -43.32 3.35 -3.58
CA SER A 89 -44.16 2.32 -2.96
C SER A 89 -45.06 1.51 -3.91
N ALA A 90 -44.86 1.59 -5.24
CA ALA A 90 -45.80 1.02 -6.21
C ALA A 90 -46.06 -0.49 -6.04
N PHE A 91 -45.05 -1.25 -5.58
CA PHE A 91 -45.10 -2.69 -5.31
C PHE A 91 -44.72 -3.03 -3.86
N GLU A 92 -44.75 -2.06 -2.95
CA GLU A 92 -44.36 -2.24 -1.56
C GLU A 92 -45.17 -3.35 -0.86
N GLY A 93 -44.48 -4.16 -0.06
CA GLY A 93 -45.08 -5.22 0.75
C GLY A 93 -45.67 -6.39 -0.07
N ASN A 94 -45.54 -6.39 -1.39
CA ASN A 94 -46.19 -7.39 -2.23
C ASN A 94 -45.66 -8.80 -1.97
N LYS A 95 -46.53 -9.70 -1.48
CA LYS A 95 -46.14 -11.07 -1.12
C LYS A 95 -46.37 -12.11 -2.22
N SER A 96 -47.09 -11.76 -3.29
CA SER A 96 -47.50 -12.69 -4.36
C SER A 96 -46.51 -12.67 -5.52
N LEU A 97 -46.06 -11.47 -5.91
CA LEU A 97 -45.16 -11.28 -7.05
C LEU A 97 -43.77 -11.83 -6.74
N ARG A 98 -43.24 -12.66 -7.64
CA ARG A 98 -41.89 -13.24 -7.57
C ARG A 98 -41.00 -12.75 -8.70
N GLN A 99 -41.56 -12.40 -9.86
CA GLN A 99 -40.79 -11.95 -11.01
C GLN A 99 -41.51 -10.81 -11.73
N ILE A 100 -40.75 -9.82 -12.21
CA ILE A 100 -41.29 -8.73 -13.02
C ILE A 100 -40.39 -8.50 -14.23
N ALA A 101 -41.00 -8.36 -15.40
CA ALA A 101 -40.36 -7.94 -16.63
C ALA A 101 -40.77 -6.49 -16.92
N LEU A 102 -39.81 -5.59 -16.83
CA LEU A 102 -39.90 -4.16 -17.09
C LEU A 102 -39.39 -3.84 -18.50
N PRO A 103 -39.96 -2.84 -19.19
CA PRO A 103 -39.43 -2.39 -20.46
C PRO A 103 -38.10 -1.65 -20.26
N SER A 104 -37.22 -1.72 -21.27
CA SER A 104 -35.92 -1.01 -21.27
C SER A 104 -36.03 0.51 -21.24
N THR A 105 -37.25 1.06 -21.38
CA THR A 105 -37.55 2.49 -21.32
C THR A 105 -37.64 3.03 -19.89
N ILE A 106 -37.72 2.15 -18.87
CA ILE A 106 -37.64 2.55 -17.47
C ILE A 106 -36.28 3.19 -17.17
N ARG A 107 -36.32 4.40 -16.64
CA ARG A 107 -35.16 5.18 -16.21
C ARG A 107 -35.09 5.35 -14.70
N GLU A 108 -36.21 5.29 -13.99
CA GLU A 108 -36.25 5.57 -12.56
C GLU A 108 -37.12 4.55 -11.81
N ILE A 109 -36.60 4.09 -10.67
CA ILE A 109 -37.34 3.30 -9.69
C ILE A 109 -37.49 4.16 -8.44
N GLY A 110 -38.72 4.49 -8.06
CA GLY A 110 -39.01 5.35 -6.91
C GLY A 110 -38.63 4.74 -5.55
N HIS A 111 -38.68 5.57 -4.51
CA HIS A 111 -38.39 5.14 -3.15
C HIS A 111 -39.38 4.09 -2.65
N ASP A 112 -38.92 3.11 -1.87
CA ASP A 112 -39.72 1.98 -1.36
C ASP A 112 -40.49 1.16 -2.44
N ALA A 113 -40.21 1.35 -3.73
CA ALA A 113 -41.03 0.81 -4.83
C ALA A 113 -41.28 -0.70 -4.74
N PHE A 114 -40.31 -1.48 -4.28
CA PHE A 114 -40.40 -2.92 -4.04
C PHE A 114 -40.01 -3.29 -2.60
N ALA A 115 -40.04 -2.35 -1.66
CA ALA A 115 -39.66 -2.60 -0.27
C ALA A 115 -40.52 -3.71 0.37
N SER A 116 -39.90 -4.55 1.19
CA SER A 116 -40.52 -5.68 1.88
C SER A 116 -41.31 -6.64 0.97
N SER A 117 -41.04 -6.65 -0.34
CA SER A 117 -41.72 -7.52 -1.30
C SER A 117 -41.04 -8.89 -1.43
N ASN A 118 -41.78 -9.88 -1.91
CA ASN A 118 -41.21 -11.19 -2.26
C ASN A 118 -40.66 -11.23 -3.70
N ILE A 119 -40.41 -10.09 -4.35
CA ILE A 119 -39.80 -10.07 -5.67
C ILE A 119 -38.45 -10.78 -5.62
N GLU A 120 -38.18 -11.69 -6.54
CA GLU A 120 -36.93 -12.44 -6.64
C GLU A 120 -36.13 -12.04 -7.88
N ILE A 121 -36.80 -11.65 -8.96
CA ILE A 121 -36.14 -11.30 -10.23
C ILE A 121 -36.81 -10.07 -10.86
N VAL A 122 -35.98 -9.11 -11.27
CA VAL A 122 -36.38 -7.98 -12.13
C VAL A 122 -35.66 -8.14 -13.47
N ALA A 123 -36.39 -8.28 -14.58
CA ALA A 123 -35.82 -8.21 -15.93
C ALA A 123 -36.07 -6.84 -16.54
N PHE A 124 -35.07 -6.33 -17.26
CA PHE A 124 -35.27 -5.31 -18.27
C PHE A 124 -35.24 -5.95 -19.66
N VAL A 125 -36.31 -5.74 -20.43
CA VAL A 125 -36.50 -6.30 -21.77
C VAL A 125 -36.32 -5.19 -22.80
N SER A 126 -35.31 -5.29 -23.66
CA SER A 126 -35.10 -4.37 -24.77
C SER A 126 -35.73 -4.89 -26.07
N TYR A 127 -36.41 -4.00 -26.79
CA TYR A 127 -36.98 -4.25 -28.11
C TYR A 127 -36.07 -3.78 -29.28
N GLY A 128 -34.78 -3.55 -29.03
CA GLY A 128 -33.80 -3.14 -30.05
C GLY A 128 -32.37 -2.99 -29.52
N GLU A 129 -31.48 -2.32 -30.28
CA GLU A 129 -30.06 -2.11 -29.93
C GLU A 129 -29.79 -1.02 -28.88
N GLN A 130 -30.82 -0.47 -28.21
CA GLN A 130 -30.60 0.62 -27.25
C GLN A 130 -29.89 0.16 -25.97
N PRO A 131 -28.92 0.95 -25.46
CA PRO A 131 -28.23 0.66 -24.21
C PRO A 131 -29.21 0.71 -23.03
N LEU A 132 -29.12 -0.30 -22.16
CA LEU A 132 -29.90 -0.44 -20.94
C LEU A 132 -29.23 0.40 -19.85
N THR A 133 -29.70 1.63 -19.65
CA THR A 133 -29.19 2.51 -18.59
C THR A 133 -30.34 2.98 -17.70
N LEU A 134 -30.29 2.58 -16.43
CA LEU A 134 -31.15 3.14 -15.40
C LEU A 134 -30.50 4.44 -14.90
N TRP A 135 -31.27 5.51 -14.72
CA TRP A 135 -30.74 6.75 -14.16
C TRP A 135 -30.71 6.68 -12.63
N SER A 136 -31.80 6.23 -11.99
CA SER A 136 -31.87 6.24 -10.54
C SER A 136 -32.62 5.05 -9.95
N ILE A 137 -32.08 4.54 -8.85
CA ILE A 137 -32.78 3.66 -7.91
C ILE A 137 -32.99 4.47 -6.63
N GLY A 138 -34.24 4.71 -6.26
CA GLY A 138 -34.59 5.52 -5.11
C GLY A 138 -34.25 4.85 -3.78
N ASP A 139 -34.34 5.65 -2.71
CA ASP A 139 -34.10 5.18 -1.34
C ASP A 139 -35.00 3.99 -1.01
N ARG A 140 -34.43 2.98 -0.36
CA ARG A 140 -35.15 1.78 0.09
C ARG A 140 -35.91 1.02 -1.01
N ALA A 141 -35.64 1.27 -2.30
CA ALA A 141 -36.42 0.73 -3.41
C ALA A 141 -36.60 -0.80 -3.37
N PHE A 142 -35.62 -1.56 -2.89
CA PHE A 142 -35.64 -3.01 -2.72
C PHE A 142 -35.34 -3.46 -1.28
N PHE A 143 -35.57 -2.57 -0.30
CA PHE A 143 -35.32 -2.79 1.13
C PHE A 143 -36.01 -4.06 1.65
N HIS A 144 -35.28 -4.97 2.29
CA HIS A 144 -35.76 -6.28 2.77
C HIS A 144 -36.59 -7.08 1.75
N SER A 145 -36.29 -6.92 0.45
CA SER A 145 -36.90 -7.72 -0.61
C SER A 145 -36.21 -9.09 -0.76
N LYS A 146 -36.87 -10.03 -1.44
CA LYS A 146 -36.25 -11.32 -1.80
C LYS A 146 -35.45 -11.28 -3.10
N LEU A 147 -35.12 -10.07 -3.59
CA LEU A 147 -34.51 -9.87 -4.91
C LEU A 147 -33.21 -10.63 -4.98
N LYS A 148 -33.02 -11.48 -5.98
CA LYS A 148 -31.79 -12.27 -6.19
C LYS A 148 -30.95 -11.73 -7.33
N ALA A 149 -31.61 -11.24 -8.39
CA ALA A 149 -30.95 -10.78 -9.60
C ALA A 149 -31.75 -9.68 -10.31
N ILE A 150 -31.02 -8.73 -10.89
CA ILE A 150 -31.51 -7.78 -11.88
C ILE A 150 -30.87 -8.18 -13.23
N ASN A 151 -31.70 -8.56 -14.18
CA ASN A 151 -31.29 -9.17 -15.44
C ASN A 151 -31.64 -8.30 -16.64
N CYS A 152 -30.88 -8.44 -17.72
CA CYS A 152 -31.11 -7.76 -19.00
C CYS A 152 -31.27 -8.79 -20.13
N ALA A 153 -32.37 -8.76 -20.87
CA ALA A 153 -32.59 -9.65 -22.02
C ALA A 153 -32.49 -8.89 -23.36
N LYS A 154 -31.62 -9.36 -24.26
CA LYS A 154 -31.64 -8.98 -25.68
C LYS A 154 -32.64 -9.89 -26.42
N SER A 155 -33.68 -9.30 -27.01
CA SER A 155 -34.74 -9.94 -27.81
C SER A 155 -35.88 -10.62 -27.03
N ALA A 156 -37.10 -10.10 -27.25
CA ALA A 156 -38.37 -10.65 -26.80
C ALA A 156 -38.85 -11.87 -27.63
N GLU A 157 -38.14 -12.29 -28.69
CA GLU A 157 -38.64 -13.34 -29.59
C GLU A 157 -38.68 -14.74 -28.96
N LYS A 158 -37.92 -15.00 -27.90
CA LYS A 158 -37.96 -16.28 -27.15
C LYS A 158 -38.96 -16.30 -25.97
N LEU A 159 -39.66 -15.20 -25.67
CA LEU A 159 -40.60 -15.11 -24.54
C LEU A 159 -42.05 -15.44 -24.92
N LYS A 160 -42.34 -15.69 -26.20
CA LYS A 160 -43.72 -15.79 -26.73
C LYS A 160 -44.42 -17.15 -26.56
N GLU A 161 -43.73 -18.21 -26.15
CA GLU A 161 -44.28 -19.58 -26.28
C GLU A 161 -44.67 -20.31 -24.98
N SER A 162 -44.59 -19.73 -23.79
CA SER A 162 -44.98 -20.47 -22.56
C SER A 162 -45.84 -19.66 -21.60
N THR A 163 -47.15 -19.90 -21.65
CA THR A 163 -48.14 -19.35 -20.70
C THR A 163 -48.14 -20.03 -19.34
N GLU A 164 -47.31 -21.06 -19.06
CA GLU A 164 -47.36 -21.74 -17.74
C GLU A 164 -46.02 -22.09 -17.08
N LYS A 165 -44.87 -21.97 -17.76
CA LYS A 165 -43.55 -22.13 -17.13
C LYS A 165 -42.52 -21.30 -17.88
N LEU A 166 -42.14 -20.14 -17.35
CA LEU A 166 -40.93 -19.44 -17.79
C LEU A 166 -39.70 -20.33 -17.45
N ILE A 167 -39.27 -21.14 -18.41
CA ILE A 167 -37.97 -21.84 -18.42
C ILE A 167 -36.86 -20.78 -18.31
N PRO A 168 -35.75 -21.06 -17.59
CA PRO A 168 -34.74 -20.08 -17.16
C PRO A 168 -34.38 -19.16 -18.32
N TRP A 169 -34.55 -17.86 -18.09
CA TRP A 169 -34.03 -16.85 -19.00
C TRP A 169 -32.58 -17.24 -19.31
N GLY A 170 -32.30 -17.58 -20.56
CA GLY A 170 -30.95 -17.74 -21.07
C GLY A 170 -30.32 -16.36 -21.10
N VAL A 171 -29.89 -15.86 -19.94
CA VAL A 171 -29.25 -14.57 -19.78
C VAL A 171 -27.75 -14.81 -19.66
N GLY A 172 -27.00 -14.31 -20.64
CA GLY A 172 -25.64 -13.90 -20.35
C GLY A 172 -25.68 -12.74 -19.33
N PRO A 173 -24.65 -12.57 -18.48
CA PRO A 173 -24.60 -11.53 -17.46
C PRO A 173 -24.35 -10.16 -18.12
N LEU A 174 -25.36 -9.62 -18.79
CA LEU A 174 -25.42 -8.19 -19.07
C LEU A 174 -25.97 -7.54 -17.80
N LEU A 175 -25.05 -7.11 -16.93
CA LEU A 175 -25.38 -6.48 -15.67
C LEU A 175 -25.89 -5.05 -15.94
N LEU A 176 -27.07 -4.73 -15.43
CA LEU A 176 -27.61 -3.37 -15.43
C LEU A 176 -26.82 -2.52 -14.43
N SER A 177 -26.47 -1.29 -14.82
CA SER A 177 -25.90 -0.26 -13.94
C SER A 177 -26.92 0.88 -13.76
N ALA A 178 -26.88 1.54 -12.61
CA ALA A 178 -27.62 2.77 -12.34
C ALA A 178 -26.64 3.90 -12.03
N ASP A 179 -26.92 5.12 -12.51
CA ASP A 179 -26.08 6.29 -12.20
C ASP A 179 -26.11 6.60 -10.70
N THR A 180 -27.31 6.59 -10.09
CA THR A 180 -27.50 6.82 -8.65
C THR A 180 -28.23 5.66 -7.98
N ILE A 181 -27.73 5.27 -6.81
CA ILE A 181 -28.35 4.26 -5.94
C ILE A 181 -28.66 4.93 -4.61
N GLY A 182 -29.93 4.93 -4.22
CA GLY A 182 -30.41 5.59 -3.01
C GLY A 182 -29.95 4.92 -1.72
N THR A 183 -30.19 5.62 -0.63
CA THR A 183 -29.93 5.19 0.75
C THR A 183 -30.74 3.93 1.05
N GLU A 184 -30.12 2.91 1.65
CA GLU A 184 -30.75 1.62 1.98
C GLU A 184 -31.42 0.88 0.79
N ALA A 185 -31.15 1.27 -0.46
CA ALA A 185 -31.87 0.80 -1.64
C ALA A 185 -31.99 -0.73 -1.76
N PHE A 186 -30.95 -1.46 -1.37
CA PHE A 186 -30.86 -2.91 -1.37
C PHE A 186 -30.57 -3.49 0.03
N GLU A 187 -30.79 -2.73 1.12
CA GLU A 187 -30.50 -3.21 2.48
C GLU A 187 -31.33 -4.47 2.79
N GLY A 188 -30.66 -5.53 3.26
CA GLY A 188 -31.27 -6.81 3.59
C GLY A 188 -31.88 -7.56 2.40
N SER A 189 -31.53 -7.19 1.17
CA SER A 189 -31.99 -7.88 -0.04
C SER A 189 -31.18 -9.15 -0.34
N GLY A 190 -31.75 -10.07 -1.12
CA GLY A 190 -31.08 -11.30 -1.56
C GLY A 190 -30.11 -11.13 -2.74
N ILE A 191 -29.80 -9.89 -3.15
CA ILE A 191 -29.16 -9.62 -4.44
C ILE A 191 -27.74 -10.17 -4.43
N MET A 192 -27.38 -10.99 -5.43
CA MET A 192 -26.07 -11.65 -5.46
C MET A 192 -25.03 -10.96 -6.33
N THR A 193 -25.49 -10.25 -7.36
CA THR A 193 -24.65 -9.59 -8.37
C THR A 193 -25.25 -8.25 -8.75
N PHE A 194 -24.40 -7.24 -8.89
CA PHE A 194 -24.75 -5.90 -9.35
C PHE A 194 -23.54 -5.33 -10.12
N SER A 195 -23.76 -4.55 -11.18
CA SER A 195 -22.67 -3.85 -11.89
C SER A 195 -22.60 -2.40 -11.45
N PHE A 196 -21.41 -1.98 -11.08
CA PHE A 196 -21.10 -0.60 -10.70
C PHE A 196 -20.38 0.18 -11.81
N ARG A 197 -20.27 -0.37 -13.03
CA ARG A 197 -19.48 0.18 -14.14
C ARG A 197 -19.77 1.65 -14.45
N ASP A 198 -21.04 2.04 -14.38
CA ASP A 198 -21.50 3.40 -14.70
C ASP A 198 -22.09 4.11 -13.48
N THR A 199 -21.92 3.54 -12.27
CA THR A 199 -22.46 4.10 -11.03
C THR A 199 -21.62 5.30 -10.60
N LYS A 200 -22.29 6.43 -10.43
CA LYS A 200 -21.70 7.71 -10.01
C LYS A 200 -21.83 7.93 -8.52
N GLU A 201 -22.93 7.49 -7.93
CA GLU A 201 -23.25 7.70 -6.52
C GLU A 201 -23.95 6.49 -5.90
N ILE A 202 -23.55 6.15 -4.67
CA ILE A 202 -24.17 5.11 -3.84
C ILE A 202 -24.50 5.75 -2.50
N GLY A 203 -25.76 5.72 -2.09
CA GLY A 203 -26.22 6.24 -0.80
C GLY A 203 -25.76 5.39 0.38
N ALA A 204 -25.87 5.97 1.59
CA ALA A 204 -25.52 5.26 2.81
C ALA A 204 -26.33 3.97 2.96
N ARG A 205 -25.68 2.90 3.45
CA ARG A 205 -26.30 1.57 3.67
C ARG A 205 -26.93 0.93 2.44
N ALA A 206 -26.65 1.42 1.23
CA ALA A 206 -27.33 0.99 0.00
C ALA A 206 -27.39 -0.53 -0.19
N PHE A 207 -26.34 -1.27 0.14
CA PHE A 207 -26.25 -2.73 0.03
C PHE A 207 -26.06 -3.42 1.38
N LYS A 208 -26.34 -2.74 2.51
CA LYS A 208 -26.12 -3.31 3.85
C LYS A 208 -26.86 -4.65 4.03
N ASN A 209 -26.22 -5.66 4.62
CA ASN A 209 -26.76 -7.00 4.82
C ASN A 209 -27.25 -7.70 3.53
N SER A 210 -26.74 -7.32 2.37
CA SER A 210 -27.09 -7.96 1.09
C SER A 210 -26.34 -9.28 0.87
N LYS A 211 -26.71 -10.03 -0.17
CA LYS A 211 -26.01 -11.25 -0.60
C LYS A 211 -24.99 -11.02 -1.72
N LEU A 212 -24.58 -9.77 -1.93
CA LEU A 212 -23.68 -9.36 -2.99
C LEU A 212 -22.32 -10.04 -2.81
N ARG A 213 -21.80 -10.68 -3.86
CA ARG A 213 -20.56 -11.49 -3.77
C ARG A 213 -19.32 -10.83 -4.37
N LEU A 214 -19.49 -9.97 -5.37
CA LEU A 214 -18.39 -9.42 -6.14
C LEU A 214 -18.59 -7.90 -6.28
N ILE A 215 -17.52 -7.17 -6.00
CA ILE A 215 -17.36 -5.78 -6.41
C ILE A 215 -16.19 -5.75 -7.38
N ASP A 216 -16.47 -5.41 -8.63
CA ASP A 216 -15.46 -5.32 -9.69
C ASP A 216 -15.41 -3.90 -10.25
N ASN A 217 -14.29 -3.22 -9.98
CA ASN A 217 -13.90 -1.92 -10.52
C ASN A 217 -14.98 -0.83 -10.36
N LEU A 218 -15.06 -0.22 -9.17
CA LEU A 218 -16.01 0.85 -8.91
C LEU A 218 -15.63 2.12 -9.69
N SER A 219 -16.60 2.70 -10.40
CA SER A 219 -16.39 3.95 -11.14
C SER A 219 -16.63 5.22 -10.32
N LEU A 220 -17.07 5.08 -9.06
CA LEU A 220 -17.50 6.17 -8.18
C LEU A 220 -16.37 6.69 -7.28
N PRO A 221 -16.36 7.99 -6.92
CA PRO A 221 -15.33 8.60 -6.08
C PRO A 221 -15.48 8.28 -4.59
N ILE A 222 -16.70 8.09 -4.08
CA ILE A 222 -16.98 7.94 -2.64
C ILE A 222 -17.84 6.71 -2.39
N ILE A 223 -17.35 5.80 -1.55
CA ILE A 223 -18.14 4.70 -1.01
C ILE A 223 -18.74 5.17 0.31
N SER A 224 -20.05 5.37 0.34
CA SER A 224 -20.74 5.98 1.47
C SER A 224 -20.80 5.13 2.74
N GLU A 225 -21.12 5.79 3.86
CA GLU A 225 -21.26 5.19 5.18
C GLU A 225 -22.09 3.89 5.15
N GLU A 226 -21.50 2.81 5.71
CA GLU A 226 -22.09 1.47 5.78
C GLU A 226 -22.60 0.89 4.44
N ALA A 227 -22.20 1.44 3.29
CA ALA A 227 -22.78 1.09 1.98
C ALA A 227 -22.84 -0.42 1.74
N PHE A 228 -21.84 -1.19 2.17
CA PHE A 228 -21.75 -2.63 2.00
C PHE A 228 -21.75 -3.41 3.32
N ALA A 229 -22.01 -2.76 4.46
CA ALA A 229 -21.84 -3.39 5.77
C ALA A 229 -22.65 -4.70 5.92
N GLY A 230 -22.05 -5.78 6.44
CA GLY A 230 -22.68 -7.09 6.65
C GLY A 230 -22.98 -7.88 5.38
N SER A 231 -22.49 -7.42 4.21
CA SER A 231 -22.71 -8.11 2.94
C SER A 231 -21.79 -9.32 2.76
N SER A 232 -22.26 -10.33 2.01
CA SER A 232 -21.50 -11.55 1.70
C SER A 232 -20.45 -11.37 0.59
N ILE A 233 -19.75 -10.24 0.58
CA ILE A 233 -18.77 -9.90 -0.46
C ILE A 233 -17.55 -10.80 -0.29
N GLN A 234 -17.18 -11.49 -1.37
CA GLN A 234 -16.05 -12.41 -1.43
C GLN A 234 -14.82 -11.78 -2.06
N THR A 235 -15.02 -10.97 -3.09
CA THR A 235 -13.94 -10.31 -3.84
C THR A 235 -14.26 -8.83 -3.98
N VAL A 236 -13.26 -7.99 -3.70
CA VAL A 236 -13.33 -6.53 -3.86
C VAL A 236 -12.20 -6.05 -4.73
N ASN A 237 -12.55 -5.38 -5.82
CA ASN A 237 -11.67 -4.56 -6.61
C ASN A 237 -12.25 -3.14 -6.64
N LEU A 238 -11.64 -2.22 -5.89
CA LEU A 238 -12.16 -0.85 -5.73
C LEU A 238 -11.98 0.00 -7.00
N GLY A 239 -11.05 -0.36 -7.90
CA GLY A 239 -10.72 0.48 -9.06
C GLY A 239 -9.85 1.69 -8.71
N ASP A 240 -9.53 2.49 -9.72
CA ASP A 240 -8.64 3.66 -9.63
C ASP A 240 -9.37 4.97 -9.29
N ARG A 241 -10.70 4.98 -9.39
CA ARG A 241 -11.52 6.18 -9.17
C ARG A 241 -11.96 6.41 -7.73
N VAL A 242 -11.92 5.38 -6.89
CA VAL A 242 -12.33 5.52 -5.49
C VAL A 242 -11.30 6.39 -4.77
N GLN A 243 -11.78 7.50 -4.21
CA GLN A 243 -11.00 8.47 -3.45
C GLN A 243 -11.29 8.35 -1.96
N THR A 244 -12.54 8.09 -1.56
CA THR A 244 -12.93 8.03 -0.16
C THR A 244 -13.72 6.77 0.13
N ILE A 245 -13.32 6.07 1.19
CA ILE A 245 -14.07 4.97 1.80
C ILE A 245 -14.56 5.50 3.15
N GLU A 246 -15.85 5.81 3.23
CA GLU A 246 -16.45 6.38 4.43
C GLU A 246 -16.59 5.36 5.57
N LYS A 247 -17.07 5.87 6.71
CA LYS A 247 -17.16 5.14 7.96
C LYS A 247 -17.89 3.81 7.77
N GLU A 248 -17.28 2.73 8.24
CA GLU A 248 -17.89 1.40 8.30
C GLU A 248 -18.41 0.85 6.95
N ALA A 249 -17.93 1.38 5.82
CA ALA A 249 -18.40 1.04 4.47
C ALA A 249 -18.44 -0.47 4.19
N PHE A 250 -17.43 -1.22 4.64
CA PHE A 250 -17.33 -2.68 4.51
C PHE A 250 -17.39 -3.41 5.86
N ARG A 251 -17.95 -2.79 6.91
CA ARG A 251 -18.05 -3.39 8.24
C ARG A 251 -18.72 -4.77 8.16
N ASP A 252 -18.19 -5.78 8.85
CA ASP A 252 -18.69 -7.16 8.91
C ASP A 252 -18.83 -7.86 7.54
N CYS A 253 -18.10 -7.43 6.50
CA CYS A 253 -17.95 -8.19 5.24
C CYS A 253 -17.08 -9.44 5.46
N SER A 254 -17.59 -10.37 6.26
CA SER A 254 -16.85 -11.50 6.82
C SER A 254 -16.37 -12.50 5.77
N ASP A 255 -17.00 -12.52 4.60
CA ASP A 255 -16.69 -13.43 3.49
C ASP A 255 -15.58 -12.90 2.57
N MET A 256 -15.05 -11.69 2.81
CA MET A 256 -14.05 -11.05 1.94
C MET A 256 -12.73 -11.81 2.00
N MET A 257 -12.37 -12.48 0.90
CA MET A 257 -11.21 -13.36 0.84
C MET A 257 -10.04 -12.73 0.11
N GLY A 258 -8.83 -13.10 0.53
CA GLY A 258 -7.61 -12.84 -0.22
C GLY A 258 -6.92 -11.54 0.19
N ARG A 259 -6.40 -10.84 -0.83
CA ARG A 259 -5.61 -9.62 -0.70
C ARG A 259 -6.46 -8.42 -1.08
N LEU A 260 -6.45 -7.38 -0.25
CA LEU A 260 -7.03 -6.07 -0.51
C LEU A 260 -5.93 -5.10 -0.88
N ASP A 261 -5.95 -4.61 -2.12
CA ASP A 261 -5.04 -3.58 -2.61
C ASP A 261 -5.71 -2.21 -2.53
N LEU A 262 -5.15 -1.33 -1.71
CA LEU A 262 -5.56 0.06 -1.62
C LEU A 262 -4.63 0.92 -2.48
N MET A 263 -5.12 2.00 -3.06
CA MET A 263 -4.32 2.93 -3.89
C MET A 263 -3.96 4.21 -3.11
N SER A 264 -2.96 4.96 -3.56
CA SER A 264 -2.38 6.12 -2.85
C SER A 264 -3.36 7.24 -2.53
N GLU A 265 -4.39 7.42 -3.35
CA GLU A 265 -5.36 8.51 -3.23
C GLU A 265 -6.51 8.20 -2.25
N HIS A 266 -6.55 6.99 -1.67
CA HIS A 266 -7.66 6.58 -0.81
C HIS A 266 -7.59 7.22 0.57
N THR A 267 -8.60 8.02 0.90
CA THR A 267 -8.96 8.39 2.28
C THR A 267 -9.81 7.28 2.88
N ILE A 268 -9.35 6.68 3.98
CA ILE A 268 -10.04 5.57 4.64
C ILE A 268 -10.52 6.05 6.01
N GLU A 269 -11.84 6.05 6.21
CA GLU A 269 -12.48 6.46 7.46
C GLU A 269 -12.53 5.34 8.50
N SER A 270 -12.92 5.69 9.73
CA SER A 270 -12.98 4.78 10.87
C SER A 270 -13.86 3.55 10.60
N GLY A 271 -13.41 2.38 11.04
CA GLY A 271 -14.17 1.12 10.94
C GLY A 271 -14.41 0.61 9.51
N ALA A 272 -13.83 1.22 8.47
CA ALA A 272 -14.13 0.91 7.07
C ALA A 272 -14.10 -0.59 6.73
N PHE A 273 -13.17 -1.37 7.30
CA PHE A 273 -13.03 -2.81 7.10
C PHE A 273 -13.15 -3.62 8.42
N LYS A 274 -13.79 -3.05 9.44
CA LYS A 274 -14.01 -3.73 10.73
C LYS A 274 -14.76 -5.04 10.51
N GLY A 275 -14.31 -6.14 11.09
CA GLY A 275 -15.00 -7.43 11.04
C GLY A 275 -14.87 -8.19 9.71
N CYS A 276 -13.95 -7.79 8.82
CA CYS A 276 -13.63 -8.54 7.60
C CYS A 276 -12.83 -9.82 7.91
N ARG A 277 -13.49 -10.81 8.52
CA ARG A 277 -12.87 -11.98 9.14
C ARG A 277 -12.09 -12.90 8.19
N SER A 278 -12.36 -12.89 6.89
CA SER A 278 -11.66 -13.74 5.91
C SER A 278 -10.52 -13.04 5.16
N LEU A 279 -10.33 -11.74 5.39
CA LEU A 279 -9.30 -10.95 4.75
C LEU A 279 -7.92 -11.43 5.21
N LYS A 280 -7.00 -11.70 4.28
CA LYS A 280 -5.68 -12.27 4.59
C LYS A 280 -4.55 -11.28 4.49
N GLN A 281 -4.60 -10.37 3.53
CA GLN A 281 -3.51 -9.43 3.26
C GLN A 281 -4.07 -8.06 2.89
N VAL A 282 -3.38 -7.01 3.32
CA VAL A 282 -3.69 -5.63 2.92
C VAL A 282 -2.42 -4.95 2.45
N SER A 283 -2.48 -4.29 1.29
CA SER A 283 -1.40 -3.45 0.76
C SER A 283 -1.81 -1.98 0.80
N ILE A 284 -1.02 -1.16 1.49
CA ILE A 284 -1.30 0.26 1.76
C ILE A 284 -0.14 1.13 1.23
N PRO A 285 -0.27 1.78 0.06
CA PRO A 285 0.86 2.43 -0.57
C PRO A 285 1.21 3.80 0.02
N ARG A 286 0.30 4.65 0.54
CA ARG A 286 0.62 6.02 1.02
C ARG A 286 -0.31 6.61 2.09
N LEU A 287 -0.67 5.85 3.13
CA LEU A 287 -1.57 6.35 4.18
C LEU A 287 -0.80 6.98 5.34
N GLN A 288 -1.12 8.21 5.73
CA GLN A 288 -0.51 8.90 6.89
C GLN A 288 -1.01 8.39 8.24
N THR A 289 -2.29 8.04 8.30
CA THR A 289 -2.99 7.61 9.52
C THR A 289 -3.88 6.41 9.23
N ILE A 290 -3.71 5.32 9.97
CA ILE A 290 -4.71 4.25 10.03
C ILE A 290 -5.70 4.63 11.12
N LYS A 291 -6.94 4.91 10.72
CA LYS A 291 -7.96 5.44 11.62
C LYS A 291 -8.53 4.39 12.58
N THR A 292 -9.27 4.91 13.53
CA THR A 292 -9.89 4.14 14.62
C THR A 292 -10.69 2.96 14.07
N GLU A 293 -10.47 1.76 14.62
CA GLU A 293 -11.13 0.50 14.26
C GLU A 293 -11.03 0.04 12.78
N THR A 294 -10.22 0.66 11.91
CA THR A 294 -10.25 0.41 10.45
C THR A 294 -10.19 -1.08 10.08
N PHE A 295 -9.36 -1.89 10.73
CA PHE A 295 -9.23 -3.33 10.52
C PHE A 295 -9.56 -4.16 11.78
N SER A 296 -10.27 -3.59 12.75
CA SER A 296 -10.64 -4.30 13.99
C SER A 296 -11.43 -5.58 13.68
N GLY A 297 -11.10 -6.71 14.29
CA GLY A 297 -11.79 -7.99 14.10
C GLY A 297 -11.47 -8.71 12.79
N CYS A 298 -10.47 -8.26 12.02
CA CYS A 298 -9.96 -8.97 10.83
C CYS A 298 -9.13 -10.20 11.23
N ARG A 299 -9.78 -11.21 11.80
CA ARG A 299 -9.12 -12.35 12.48
C ARG A 299 -8.16 -13.18 11.63
N ASN A 300 -8.34 -13.21 10.30
CA ASN A 300 -7.44 -13.92 9.38
C ASN A 300 -6.42 -13.02 8.68
N LEU A 301 -6.35 -11.73 9.01
CA LEU A 301 -5.37 -10.82 8.44
C LEU A 301 -3.99 -11.26 8.90
N GLN A 302 -3.14 -11.69 7.97
CA GLN A 302 -1.80 -12.22 8.23
C GLN A 302 -0.73 -11.16 8.05
N GLN A 303 -0.91 -10.27 7.08
CA GLN A 303 0.12 -9.31 6.69
C GLN A 303 -0.49 -7.97 6.25
N VAL A 304 0.16 -6.90 6.70
CA VAL A 304 -0.08 -5.54 6.21
C VAL A 304 1.22 -5.03 5.62
N THR A 305 1.24 -4.81 4.31
CA THR A 305 2.41 -4.30 3.58
C THR A 305 2.23 -2.83 3.23
N PHE A 306 3.31 -2.06 3.33
CA PHE A 306 3.34 -0.67 2.91
C PHE A 306 4.31 -0.51 1.74
N SER A 307 3.84 0.09 0.64
CA SER A 307 4.64 0.24 -0.58
C SER A 307 5.50 1.51 -0.59
N ASP A 308 5.07 2.57 0.10
CA ASP A 308 5.74 3.88 0.15
C ASP A 308 5.27 4.64 1.42
N SER A 309 5.79 4.25 2.60
CA SER A 309 5.11 4.57 3.86
C SER A 309 5.43 5.95 4.44
N LEU A 310 4.43 6.84 4.42
CA LEU A 310 4.34 8.05 5.24
C LEU A 310 3.53 7.81 6.54
N LEU A 311 3.32 6.54 6.94
CA LEU A 311 2.48 6.20 8.09
C LEU A 311 3.12 6.71 9.38
N THR A 312 2.50 7.71 9.99
CA THR A 312 2.95 8.31 11.25
C THR A 312 2.08 7.90 12.44
N THR A 313 0.81 7.60 12.21
CA THR A 313 -0.17 7.38 13.28
C THR A 313 -1.01 6.13 13.03
N ILE A 314 -1.13 5.29 14.05
CA ILE A 314 -2.11 4.21 14.12
C ILE A 314 -3.05 4.56 15.26
N GLU A 315 -4.32 4.81 14.97
CA GLU A 315 -5.30 5.21 15.98
C GLU A 315 -5.85 4.04 16.80
N ALA A 316 -6.78 4.34 17.71
CA ALA A 316 -7.32 3.39 18.67
C ALA A 316 -8.03 2.20 17.99
N ASP A 317 -7.87 1.00 18.56
CA ASP A 317 -8.49 -0.25 18.09
C ASP A 317 -8.25 -0.62 16.61
N ALA A 318 -7.34 0.06 15.90
CA ALA A 318 -7.16 -0.06 14.44
C ALA A 318 -6.99 -1.51 13.95
N PHE A 319 -6.28 -2.34 14.70
CA PHE A 319 -6.03 -3.76 14.44
C PHE A 319 -6.44 -4.66 15.63
N CYS A 320 -7.31 -4.18 16.54
CA CYS A 320 -7.81 -4.99 17.65
C CYS A 320 -8.43 -6.30 17.13
N ASP A 321 -8.21 -7.43 17.81
CA ASP A 321 -8.69 -8.77 17.43
C ASP A 321 -8.15 -9.29 16.08
N CYS A 322 -7.04 -8.76 15.54
CA CYS A 322 -6.36 -9.32 14.37
C CYS A 322 -5.50 -10.54 14.75
N LEU A 323 -6.14 -11.61 15.19
CA LEU A 323 -5.51 -12.78 15.83
C LEU A 323 -4.32 -13.37 15.05
N ASN A 324 -4.39 -13.38 13.72
CA ASN A 324 -3.40 -13.98 12.83
C ASN A 324 -2.40 -12.97 12.23
N LEU A 325 -2.40 -11.69 12.64
CA LEU A 325 -1.50 -10.68 12.08
C LEU A 325 -0.07 -10.97 12.53
N GLN A 326 0.77 -11.42 11.60
CA GLN A 326 2.14 -11.85 11.88
C GLN A 326 3.14 -10.70 11.75
N SER A 327 2.98 -9.87 10.72
CA SER A 327 3.93 -8.82 10.39
C SER A 327 3.24 -7.54 9.92
N ILE A 328 3.68 -6.41 10.49
CA ILE A 328 3.35 -5.05 10.09
C ILE A 328 4.60 -4.19 10.28
N SER A 329 4.88 -3.28 9.34
CA SER A 329 6.04 -2.38 9.43
C SER A 329 5.71 -1.15 10.27
N PHE A 330 6.54 -0.86 11.27
CA PHE A 330 6.43 0.33 12.13
C PHE A 330 7.53 1.37 11.86
N PHE A 331 8.18 1.34 10.68
CA PHE A 331 9.41 2.10 10.43
C PHE A 331 9.29 3.61 10.67
N TYR A 332 8.17 4.22 10.26
CA TYR A 332 7.92 5.66 10.38
C TYR A 332 6.83 6.02 11.41
N VAL A 333 6.30 5.02 12.13
CA VAL A 333 5.19 5.21 13.07
C VAL A 333 5.69 5.96 14.30
N ARG A 334 5.07 7.10 14.59
CA ARG A 334 5.36 7.96 15.76
C ARG A 334 4.39 7.71 16.90
N THR A 335 3.13 7.43 16.59
CA THR A 335 2.08 7.27 17.60
C THR A 335 1.28 6.00 17.34
N ILE A 336 1.13 5.18 18.38
CA ILE A 336 0.22 4.03 18.41
C ILE A 336 -0.86 4.34 19.46
N GLY A 337 -2.11 4.31 19.06
CA GLY A 337 -3.27 4.64 19.90
C GLY A 337 -3.69 3.49 20.82
N ASP A 338 -4.68 3.80 21.66
CA ASP A 338 -5.19 2.88 22.66
C ASP A 338 -5.75 1.61 22.01
N ARG A 339 -5.44 0.44 22.59
CA ARG A 339 -5.95 -0.86 22.14
C ARG A 339 -5.65 -1.23 20.68
N ALA A 340 -4.73 -0.52 20.01
CA ALA A 340 -4.51 -0.63 18.56
C ALA A 340 -4.24 -2.06 18.08
N PHE A 341 -3.56 -2.89 18.87
CA PHE A 341 -3.19 -4.28 18.55
C PHE A 341 -3.61 -5.28 19.64
N VAL A 342 -4.68 -5.00 20.38
CA VAL A 342 -5.22 -5.97 21.37
C VAL A 342 -5.50 -7.31 20.70
N ASP A 343 -5.06 -8.39 21.33
CA ASP A 343 -5.24 -9.78 20.88
C ASP A 343 -4.68 -10.05 19.47
N CYS A 344 -3.69 -9.27 18.99
CA CYS A 344 -2.86 -9.63 17.83
C CYS A 344 -1.91 -10.79 18.18
N SER A 345 -2.49 -11.95 18.49
CA SER A 345 -1.79 -13.07 19.14
C SER A 345 -0.64 -13.67 18.34
N ALA A 346 -0.63 -13.49 17.01
CA ALA A 346 0.40 -13.94 16.09
C ALA A 346 1.48 -12.89 15.78
N LEU A 347 1.38 -11.67 16.30
CA LEU A 347 2.32 -10.59 15.98
C LEU A 347 3.70 -10.89 16.58
N GLU A 348 4.72 -10.97 15.73
CA GLU A 348 6.08 -11.32 16.15
C GLU A 348 6.99 -10.09 16.19
N ASN A 349 7.56 -9.82 17.36
CA ASN A 349 8.70 -8.91 17.61
C ASN A 349 8.68 -7.60 16.77
N PRO A 350 7.69 -6.71 17.00
CA PRO A 350 7.60 -5.46 16.26
C PRO A 350 8.85 -4.58 16.47
N ILE A 351 9.36 -3.98 15.39
CA ILE A 351 10.54 -3.11 15.41
C ILE A 351 10.11 -1.65 15.30
N PHE A 352 10.35 -0.88 16.36
CA PHE A 352 10.03 0.54 16.43
C PHE A 352 11.30 1.39 16.25
N TRP A 353 11.31 2.31 15.29
CA TRP A 353 12.47 3.19 15.03
C TRP A 353 12.29 4.60 15.60
N ASP A 354 11.17 5.25 15.27
CA ASP A 354 10.88 6.65 15.61
C ASP A 354 9.60 6.82 16.46
N LEU A 355 9.16 5.75 17.14
CA LEU A 355 7.97 5.77 18.01
C LEU A 355 8.19 6.73 19.19
N SER A 356 7.30 7.70 19.35
CA SER A 356 7.32 8.69 20.44
C SER A 356 6.34 8.36 21.56
N SER A 357 5.19 7.74 21.24
CA SER A 357 4.17 7.42 22.24
C SER A 357 3.38 6.16 21.88
N MET A 358 2.97 5.44 22.91
CA MET A 358 2.12 4.25 22.82
C MET A 358 0.98 4.36 23.82
N GLY A 359 -0.25 4.18 23.32
CA GLY A 359 -1.49 4.28 24.08
C GLY A 359 -1.74 3.13 25.03
N ASP A 360 -2.83 3.25 25.78
CA ASP A 360 -3.26 2.28 26.77
C ASP A 360 -3.68 0.97 26.10
N SER A 361 -3.26 -0.15 26.65
CA SER A 361 -3.56 -1.50 26.16
C SER A 361 -3.14 -1.78 24.71
N ALA A 362 -2.19 -1.00 24.15
CA ALA A 362 -1.86 -1.03 22.73
C ALA A 362 -1.53 -2.43 22.17
N PHE A 363 -0.89 -3.31 22.94
CA PHE A 363 -0.46 -4.66 22.57
C PHE A 363 -0.89 -5.74 23.58
N VAL A 364 -1.99 -5.53 24.33
CA VAL A 364 -2.50 -6.54 25.27
C VAL A 364 -2.76 -7.86 24.55
N GLY A 365 -2.36 -8.98 25.15
CA GLY A 365 -2.64 -10.32 24.60
C GLY A 365 -1.84 -10.67 23.33
N CYS A 366 -0.82 -9.88 22.96
CA CYS A 366 0.10 -10.19 21.86
C CYS A 366 1.05 -11.35 22.22
N SER A 367 0.49 -12.56 22.30
CA SER A 367 1.14 -13.73 22.88
C SER A 367 2.37 -14.26 22.12
N SER A 368 2.60 -13.81 20.88
CA SER A 368 3.77 -14.20 20.07
C SER A 368 4.95 -13.24 20.15
N ILE A 369 4.78 -12.04 20.73
CA ILE A 369 5.89 -11.13 20.99
C ILE A 369 6.83 -11.78 22.01
N SER A 370 8.09 -11.98 21.62
CA SER A 370 9.12 -12.61 22.43
C SER A 370 10.21 -11.64 22.89
N ALA A 371 10.45 -10.58 22.11
CA ALA A 371 11.38 -9.53 22.42
C ALA A 371 10.85 -8.17 21.98
N LEU A 372 11.13 -7.14 22.76
CA LEU A 372 10.81 -5.75 22.45
C LEU A 372 12.07 -4.89 22.53
N ILE A 373 12.28 -4.08 21.49
CA ILE A 373 13.32 -3.05 21.46
C ILE A 373 12.62 -1.70 21.41
N LEU A 374 12.67 -0.97 22.53
CA LEU A 374 12.00 0.31 22.69
C LEU A 374 12.94 1.45 22.26
N PRO A 375 12.54 2.34 21.34
CA PRO A 375 13.43 3.30 20.70
C PRO A 375 13.73 4.49 21.60
N ARG A 376 14.83 5.21 21.29
CA ARG A 376 15.31 6.36 22.06
C ARG A 376 14.31 7.53 22.16
N ALA A 377 13.41 7.63 21.18
CA ALA A 377 12.45 8.73 21.07
C ALA A 377 11.17 8.48 21.88
N LEU A 378 11.00 7.29 22.45
CA LEU A 378 9.80 6.90 23.18
C LEU A 378 9.71 7.65 24.52
N GLU A 379 8.62 8.38 24.74
CA GLU A 379 8.38 9.19 25.93
C GLU A 379 7.36 8.53 26.88
N SER A 380 6.44 7.73 26.34
CA SER A 380 5.40 7.06 27.11
C SER A 380 5.04 5.67 26.61
N ILE A 381 4.81 4.77 27.55
CA ILE A 381 4.14 3.48 27.38
C ILE A 381 2.85 3.54 28.22
N GLY A 382 1.70 3.39 27.58
CA GLY A 382 0.39 3.46 28.22
C GLY A 382 0.12 2.36 29.26
N HIS A 383 -0.98 2.51 29.98
CA HIS A 383 -1.49 1.54 30.94
C HIS A 383 -1.78 0.21 30.27
N TYR A 384 -1.39 -0.92 30.86
CA TYR A 384 -1.57 -2.26 30.29
C TYR A 384 -0.96 -2.49 28.89
N ALA A 385 -0.09 -1.60 28.37
CA ALA A 385 0.30 -1.61 26.96
C ALA A 385 0.80 -2.97 26.43
N PHE A 386 1.50 -3.76 27.25
CA PHE A 386 1.99 -5.10 26.92
C PHE A 386 1.50 -6.16 27.92
N ALA A 387 0.36 -5.94 28.59
CA ALA A 387 -0.19 -6.94 29.50
C ALA A 387 -0.52 -8.26 28.77
N ASP A 388 -0.38 -9.39 29.45
CA ASP A 388 -0.65 -10.74 28.92
C ASP A 388 0.19 -11.12 27.66
N CYS A 389 1.35 -10.48 27.44
CA CYS A 389 2.29 -10.90 26.40
C CYS A 389 3.04 -12.18 26.83
N ALA A 390 2.36 -13.33 26.72
CA ALA A 390 2.79 -14.60 27.32
C ALA A 390 4.20 -15.08 26.94
N ARG A 391 4.71 -14.76 25.74
CA ARG A 391 6.06 -15.15 25.29
C ARG A 391 7.13 -14.07 25.47
N LEU A 392 6.77 -12.88 25.97
CA LEU A 392 7.71 -11.78 26.12
C LEU A 392 8.78 -12.17 27.14
N ALA A 393 10.01 -12.38 26.66
CA ALA A 393 11.14 -12.82 27.45
C ALA A 393 12.19 -11.73 27.65
N HIS A 394 12.27 -10.76 26.73
CA HIS A 394 13.29 -9.72 26.74
C HIS A 394 12.72 -8.34 26.37
N VAL A 395 13.06 -7.32 27.15
CA VAL A 395 12.75 -5.91 26.87
C VAL A 395 14.03 -5.10 26.94
N GLU A 396 14.40 -4.46 25.83
CA GLU A 396 15.54 -3.57 25.73
C GLU A 396 15.06 -2.11 25.61
N PHE A 397 15.54 -1.23 26.50
CA PHE A 397 15.32 0.22 26.40
C PHE A 397 16.54 0.88 25.78
N LYS A 398 16.38 1.53 24.62
CA LYS A 398 17.45 2.36 24.05
C LYS A 398 17.59 3.66 24.87
N PRO A 399 18.81 4.06 25.27
CA PRO A 399 19.02 5.32 25.98
C PRO A 399 18.52 6.51 25.14
N GLY A 400 17.77 7.43 25.77
CA GLY A 400 17.12 8.51 25.06
C GLY A 400 16.30 9.42 25.97
N ASN A 401 15.11 9.80 25.50
CA ASN A 401 14.21 10.71 26.22
C ASN A 401 13.76 10.14 27.58
N PRO A 402 13.32 11.00 28.51
CA PRO A 402 12.71 10.54 29.74
C PRO A 402 11.44 9.73 29.46
N LEU A 403 11.46 8.45 29.82
CA LEU A 403 10.38 7.52 29.51
C LEU A 403 9.49 7.28 30.74
N SER A 404 8.17 7.34 30.54
CA SER A 404 7.16 6.96 31.54
C SER A 404 6.51 5.64 31.19
N ILE A 405 6.49 4.70 32.14
CA ILE A 405 5.82 3.39 32.01
C ILE A 405 4.52 3.44 32.80
N GLY A 406 3.38 3.18 32.15
CA GLY A 406 2.06 3.19 32.77
C GLY A 406 1.81 2.04 33.75
N ASP A 407 0.71 2.15 34.51
CA ASP A 407 0.24 1.09 35.41
C ASP A 407 0.01 -0.22 34.66
N GLU A 408 0.44 -1.34 35.25
CA GLU A 408 0.28 -2.70 34.70
C GLU A 408 0.81 -2.89 33.26
N ALA A 409 1.70 -2.00 32.79
CA ALA A 409 2.18 -1.99 31.40
C ALA A 409 2.80 -3.31 30.92
N PHE A 410 3.42 -4.09 31.79
CA PHE A 410 3.97 -5.43 31.50
C PHE A 410 3.38 -6.48 32.45
N ALA A 411 2.15 -6.29 32.91
CA ALA A 411 1.49 -7.25 33.80
C ALA A 411 1.30 -8.61 33.11
N ASP A 412 1.37 -9.68 33.90
CA ASP A 412 1.09 -11.06 33.48
C ASP A 412 1.91 -11.48 32.23
N CYS A 413 3.17 -11.04 32.15
CA CYS A 413 4.18 -11.50 31.20
C CYS A 413 5.06 -12.59 31.85
N PRO A 414 4.60 -13.86 31.93
CA PRO A 414 5.25 -14.88 32.75
C PRO A 414 6.68 -15.18 32.31
N ASN A 415 7.00 -15.09 31.02
CA ASN A 415 8.31 -15.47 30.48
C ASN A 415 9.39 -14.37 30.59
N LEU A 416 9.06 -13.17 31.08
CA LEU A 416 10.04 -12.09 31.21
C LEU A 416 11.07 -12.46 32.30
N THR A 417 12.32 -12.71 31.93
CA THR A 417 13.34 -13.24 32.85
C THR A 417 14.17 -12.15 33.54
N ASP A 418 14.44 -11.08 32.80
CA ASP A 418 15.25 -9.94 33.20
C ASP A 418 14.87 -8.69 32.40
N ILE A 419 15.08 -7.53 33.04
CA ILE A 419 14.85 -6.23 32.45
C ILE A 419 15.86 -5.24 33.01
N ASN A 420 16.51 -4.49 32.13
CA ASN A 420 17.46 -3.44 32.51
C ASN A 420 16.75 -2.10 32.47
N ILE A 421 16.51 -1.52 33.64
CA ILE A 421 15.84 -0.23 33.76
C ILE A 421 16.83 0.88 33.37
N PRO A 422 16.51 1.74 32.39
CA PRO A 422 17.40 2.83 31.98
C PRO A 422 17.43 3.95 33.01
N GLY A 423 18.57 4.62 33.15
CA GLY A 423 18.72 5.77 34.05
C GLY A 423 17.91 7.02 33.65
N SER A 424 17.42 7.07 32.40
CA SER A 424 16.56 8.14 31.90
C SER A 424 15.09 7.98 32.30
N LEU A 425 14.69 6.92 32.99
CA LEU A 425 13.27 6.66 33.28
C LEU A 425 12.66 7.73 34.20
N ALA A 426 11.58 8.35 33.75
CA ALA A 426 10.86 9.37 34.51
C ALA A 426 9.90 8.75 35.55
N SER A 427 9.19 7.68 35.16
CA SER A 427 8.25 6.99 36.06
C SER A 427 7.99 5.53 35.70
N ILE A 428 7.61 4.73 36.71
CA ILE A 428 7.06 3.39 36.61
C ILE A 428 5.72 3.35 37.34
N GLY A 429 4.66 2.96 36.64
CA GLY A 429 3.31 2.86 37.17
C GLY A 429 3.13 1.74 38.20
N ARG A 430 1.97 1.77 38.86
CA ARG A 430 1.54 0.74 39.82
C ARG A 430 1.53 -0.63 39.15
N SER A 431 2.03 -1.66 39.84
CA SER A 431 1.96 -3.05 39.37
C SER A 431 2.54 -3.29 37.96
N ALA A 432 3.45 -2.43 37.47
CA ALA A 432 3.92 -2.47 36.08
C ALA A 432 4.49 -3.83 35.64
N PHE A 433 5.07 -4.62 36.55
CA PHE A 433 5.59 -5.97 36.29
C PHE A 433 4.88 -7.04 37.14
N ARG A 434 3.60 -6.81 37.47
CA ARG A 434 2.82 -7.74 38.26
C ARG A 434 2.69 -9.08 37.53
N GLY A 435 2.85 -10.20 38.22
CA GLY A 435 2.64 -11.54 37.62
C GLY A 435 3.74 -12.01 36.65
N CYS A 436 4.84 -11.26 36.50
CA CYS A 436 6.04 -11.68 35.78
C CYS A 436 6.79 -12.81 36.52
N SER A 437 6.20 -14.01 36.51
CA SER A 437 6.57 -15.11 37.39
C SER A 437 7.96 -15.70 37.15
N TYR A 438 8.61 -15.47 36.00
CA TYR A 438 10.01 -15.88 35.75
C TYR A 438 11.02 -14.74 35.92
N LEU A 439 10.57 -13.54 36.27
CA LEU A 439 11.44 -12.38 36.46
C LEU A 439 12.26 -12.58 37.72
N LYS A 440 13.57 -12.81 37.55
CA LYS A 440 14.49 -13.14 38.65
C LYS A 440 15.34 -11.96 39.08
N LYS A 441 15.59 -11.00 38.19
CA LYS A 441 16.53 -9.92 38.46
C LYS A 441 16.14 -8.64 37.74
N ILE A 442 16.22 -7.53 38.47
CA ILE A 442 16.16 -6.18 37.92
C ILE A 442 17.35 -5.37 38.45
N ASN A 443 17.97 -4.58 37.57
CA ASN A 443 19.00 -3.62 37.95
C ASN A 443 18.39 -2.21 37.94
N LEU A 444 18.35 -1.55 39.10
CA LEU A 444 17.96 -0.14 39.21
C LEU A 444 19.23 0.73 39.17
N PRO A 445 19.34 1.69 38.24
CA PRO A 445 20.51 2.56 38.15
C PRO A 445 20.46 3.79 39.08
N PHE A 446 19.38 3.96 39.85
CA PHE A 446 19.13 5.19 40.61
C PHE A 446 19.78 5.16 41.99
N PHE A 447 20.64 6.13 42.30
CA PHE A 447 21.22 6.27 43.64
C PHE A 447 20.20 6.80 44.65
N ASP A 448 19.33 7.72 44.24
CA ASP A 448 18.15 8.14 45.01
C ASP A 448 16.90 7.68 44.22
N PRO A 449 16.05 6.78 44.75
CA PRO A 449 14.86 6.34 44.04
C PRO A 449 13.87 7.48 43.79
N LYS A 450 13.99 8.64 44.45
CA LYS A 450 13.11 9.81 44.20
C LYS A 450 13.33 10.47 42.83
N VAL A 451 14.42 10.15 42.13
CA VAL A 451 14.67 10.68 40.77
C VAL A 451 13.71 10.07 39.73
N CYS A 452 13.08 8.95 40.06
CA CYS A 452 12.07 8.29 39.24
C CYS A 452 10.80 8.10 40.08
N SER A 453 9.63 8.40 39.54
CA SER A 453 8.37 8.17 40.27
C SER A 453 7.97 6.69 40.19
N PHE A 454 7.80 6.01 41.32
CA PHE A 454 7.35 4.62 41.37
C PHE A 454 5.94 4.51 41.94
N GLY A 455 5.04 3.86 41.21
CA GLY A 455 3.74 3.42 41.70
C GLY A 455 3.86 2.32 42.74
N GLY A 456 2.75 1.94 43.37
CA GLY A 456 2.74 0.86 44.37
C GLY A 456 2.92 -0.53 43.74
N ASP A 457 3.53 -1.46 44.47
CA ASP A 457 3.55 -2.90 44.16
C ASP A 457 4.09 -3.25 42.77
N VAL A 458 5.04 -2.44 42.25
CA VAL A 458 5.62 -2.57 40.90
C VAL A 458 6.03 -4.00 40.55
N PHE A 459 6.58 -4.76 41.51
CA PHE A 459 7.11 -6.12 41.33
C PHE A 459 6.27 -7.22 42.00
N ALA A 460 5.00 -6.96 42.29
CA ALA A 460 4.15 -7.94 42.97
C ALA A 460 3.93 -9.22 42.14
N GLY A 461 4.06 -10.40 42.76
CA GLY A 461 3.86 -11.67 42.05
C GLY A 461 4.97 -12.03 41.05
N THR A 462 6.16 -11.46 41.20
CA THR A 462 7.40 -11.88 40.51
C THR A 462 7.90 -13.23 41.05
N HIS A 463 8.96 -13.79 40.43
CA HIS A 463 9.52 -15.09 40.83
C HIS A 463 9.88 -15.13 42.33
N PRO A 464 9.71 -16.26 43.05
CA PRO A 464 10.05 -16.36 44.48
C PRO A 464 11.52 -16.03 44.84
N THR A 465 12.43 -16.11 43.86
CA THR A 465 13.85 -15.75 44.02
C THR A 465 14.19 -14.39 43.41
N PHE A 466 13.19 -13.55 43.11
CA PHE A 466 13.38 -12.23 42.53
C PHE A 466 14.28 -11.37 43.40
N GLN A 467 15.26 -10.70 42.77
CA GLN A 467 16.18 -9.80 43.45
C GLN A 467 16.37 -8.48 42.69
N LEU A 468 16.13 -7.37 43.38
CA LEU A 468 16.42 -6.00 42.94
C LEU A 468 17.87 -5.65 43.27
N THR A 469 18.68 -5.38 42.25
CA THR A 469 20.03 -4.84 42.45
C THR A 469 19.97 -3.32 42.43
N ILE A 470 20.44 -2.68 43.50
CA ILE A 470 20.52 -1.22 43.65
C ILE A 470 21.98 -0.76 43.69
N PRO A 471 22.29 0.51 43.38
CA PRO A 471 23.66 1.02 43.48
C PRO A 471 24.22 0.88 44.90
N ARG A 472 25.52 0.59 45.04
CA ARG A 472 26.18 0.56 46.36
C ARG A 472 26.05 1.92 47.04
N MET A 473 25.88 1.92 48.37
CA MET A 473 25.68 3.06 49.26
C MET A 473 24.31 3.74 49.14
N SER A 474 23.41 3.24 48.28
CA SER A 474 22.05 3.77 48.14
C SER A 474 21.02 3.12 49.07
N GLU A 475 21.39 2.08 49.82
CA GLU A 475 20.50 1.29 50.66
C GLU A 475 19.58 2.13 51.55
N PRO A 476 20.04 3.20 52.24
CA PRO A 476 19.17 4.05 53.05
C PRO A 476 18.08 4.74 52.25
N ASN A 477 18.38 5.14 51.01
CA ASN A 477 17.43 5.82 50.13
C ASN A 477 16.32 4.88 49.68
N TYR A 478 16.61 3.57 49.62
CA TYR A 478 15.61 2.54 49.37
C TYR A 478 14.89 2.09 50.64
N GLY A 479 15.15 2.69 51.80
CA GLY A 479 14.47 2.38 53.07
C GLY A 479 15.09 1.23 53.86
N TRP A 480 16.30 0.79 53.50
CA TRP A 480 17.01 -0.26 54.23
C TRP A 480 17.28 0.18 55.67
N THR A 481 16.81 -0.62 56.62
CA THR A 481 17.09 -0.46 58.06
C THR A 481 17.61 -1.79 58.60
N VAL A 482 18.64 -1.74 59.44
CA VAL A 482 19.24 -2.95 60.00
C VAL A 482 18.49 -3.36 61.26
N GLY A 483 18.10 -4.62 61.33
CA GLY A 483 17.47 -5.20 62.51
C GLY A 483 18.41 -5.21 63.72
N SER A 484 17.86 -5.32 64.93
CA SER A 484 18.63 -5.31 66.18
C SER A 484 19.67 -6.44 66.30
N ASP A 485 19.59 -7.47 65.46
CA ASP A 485 20.53 -8.59 65.41
C ASP A 485 21.65 -8.41 64.36
N GLY A 486 21.63 -7.37 63.54
CA GLY A 486 22.67 -7.08 62.55
C GLY A 486 22.68 -7.98 61.30
N PHE A 487 21.76 -8.95 61.18
CA PHE A 487 21.80 -9.99 60.13
C PHE A 487 20.47 -10.30 59.42
N SER A 488 19.31 -9.93 59.96
CA SER A 488 18.00 -10.50 59.55
C SER A 488 17.25 -9.84 58.37
N GLY A 489 17.82 -8.88 57.66
CA GLY A 489 17.06 -8.09 56.67
C GLY A 489 16.96 -8.69 55.27
N VAL A 490 15.97 -9.54 54.99
CA VAL A 490 15.41 -9.60 53.62
C VAL A 490 14.52 -8.37 53.48
N PHE A 491 15.05 -7.33 52.85
CA PHE A 491 14.33 -6.08 52.66
C PHE A 491 13.53 -6.12 51.36
N THR A 492 12.24 -5.78 51.41
CA THR A 492 11.39 -5.66 50.22
C THR A 492 11.10 -4.20 49.89
N TRP A 493 11.26 -3.80 48.64
CA TRP A 493 10.92 -2.48 48.12
C TRP A 493 10.02 -2.64 46.89
N GLN A 494 8.87 -1.95 46.88
CA GLN A 494 7.85 -2.05 45.82
C GLN A 494 7.44 -3.50 45.47
N GLY A 495 7.29 -4.36 46.49
CA GLY A 495 6.93 -5.78 46.34
C GLY A 495 8.09 -6.72 45.98
N GLY A 496 9.31 -6.19 45.76
CA GLY A 496 10.48 -6.96 45.37
C GLY A 496 11.56 -7.07 46.44
N ALA A 497 12.21 -8.23 46.60
CA ALA A 497 13.32 -8.37 47.54
C ALA A 497 14.58 -7.67 47.00
N VAL A 498 15.21 -6.81 47.79
CA VAL A 498 16.45 -6.11 47.44
C VAL A 498 17.64 -7.01 47.69
N LYS A 499 18.49 -7.16 46.66
CA LYS A 499 19.78 -7.85 46.77
C LYS A 499 20.70 -7.04 47.68
N PRO A 500 21.17 -7.62 48.80
CA PRO A 500 22.10 -6.93 49.67
C PRO A 500 23.44 -6.66 48.98
N ASN A 501 23.98 -5.46 49.14
CA ASN A 501 25.38 -5.20 48.83
C ASN A 501 26.28 -5.58 50.01
N THR A 502 27.50 -5.99 49.68
CA THR A 502 28.56 -6.28 50.65
C THR A 502 29.66 -5.22 50.57
N TYR A 503 30.30 -4.92 51.71
CA TYR A 503 31.35 -3.91 51.85
C TYR A 503 32.60 -4.52 52.47
N ALA A 504 33.74 -4.17 51.89
CA ALA A 504 35.04 -4.65 52.33
C ALA A 504 35.53 -3.85 53.54
N THR A 505 36.11 -4.57 54.50
CA THR A 505 36.85 -3.97 55.62
C THR A 505 38.30 -4.39 55.54
N ILE A 506 39.19 -3.41 55.33
CA ILE A 506 40.62 -3.65 55.26
C ILE A 506 41.26 -3.19 56.56
N LEU A 507 41.92 -4.10 57.27
CA LEU A 507 42.67 -3.77 58.47
C LEU A 507 44.17 -3.92 58.23
N ARG A 508 44.95 -2.98 58.76
CA ARG A 508 46.42 -3.00 58.66
C ARG A 508 47.04 -2.76 60.03
N ALA A 509 48.04 -3.56 60.39
CA ALA A 509 48.94 -3.26 61.50
C ALA A 509 50.14 -2.50 60.95
N VAL A 510 50.54 -1.41 61.60
CA VAL A 510 51.80 -0.71 61.26
C VAL A 510 52.63 -0.47 62.52
N PRO A 511 53.89 -0.97 62.56
CA PRO A 511 54.52 -1.83 61.54
C PRO A 511 53.85 -3.22 61.45
N ARG A 512 53.90 -3.87 60.28
CA ARG A 512 53.11 -5.10 59.99
C ARG A 512 53.33 -6.23 60.99
N GLU A 513 54.56 -6.38 61.48
CA GLU A 513 54.95 -7.44 62.42
C GLU A 513 54.46 -7.16 63.84
N ALA A 514 54.07 -5.92 64.18
CA ALA A 514 53.91 -5.44 65.55
C ALA A 514 52.79 -6.08 66.39
N GLY A 515 51.72 -6.56 65.74
CA GLY A 515 50.53 -7.02 66.44
C GLY A 515 49.60 -7.82 65.55
N ASP A 516 48.76 -8.61 66.19
CA ASP A 516 47.70 -9.40 65.57
C ASP A 516 46.38 -8.63 65.55
N LEU A 517 45.59 -8.88 64.51
CA LEU A 517 44.27 -8.30 64.33
C LEU A 517 43.24 -9.44 64.37
N ASP A 518 42.25 -9.32 65.26
CA ASP A 518 41.28 -10.40 65.54
C ASP A 518 40.21 -10.56 64.43
N TYR A 519 40.22 -9.70 63.40
CA TYR A 519 39.29 -9.75 62.27
C TYR A 519 40.04 -9.95 60.96
N LYS A 520 39.72 -11.04 60.25
CA LYS A 520 40.18 -11.29 58.88
C LYS A 520 39.27 -10.53 57.91
N ALA A 521 39.83 -10.01 56.82
CA ALA A 521 39.13 -9.19 55.83
C ALA A 521 37.99 -9.96 55.14
N ASP A 522 36.84 -10.05 55.79
CA ASP A 522 35.57 -10.52 55.24
C ASP A 522 34.66 -9.33 54.95
N SER A 523 33.78 -9.50 53.96
CA SER A 523 32.81 -8.50 53.55
C SER A 523 31.55 -8.54 54.42
N ALA A 524 30.99 -7.38 54.79
CA ALA A 524 29.79 -7.25 55.63
C ALA A 524 28.64 -6.50 54.93
N LEU A 525 27.41 -6.72 55.40
CA LEU A 525 26.22 -6.04 54.86
C LEU A 525 26.14 -4.57 55.31
N TYR A 526 25.43 -3.76 54.54
CA TYR A 526 25.15 -2.36 54.91
C TYR A 526 24.51 -2.27 56.31
N GLY A 527 25.07 -1.41 57.15
CA GLY A 527 24.69 -1.10 58.53
C GLY A 527 25.01 -2.20 59.56
N THR A 528 25.72 -3.27 59.17
CA THR A 528 26.24 -4.27 60.13
C THR A 528 27.17 -3.57 61.12
N LEU A 529 26.98 -3.82 62.43
CA LEU A 529 27.92 -3.37 63.46
C LEU A 529 29.09 -4.35 63.54
N LEU A 530 30.27 -3.94 63.08
CA LEU A 530 31.49 -4.75 63.18
C LEU A 530 32.35 -4.27 64.35
N THR A 531 32.93 -5.21 65.09
CA THR A 531 33.90 -4.95 66.15
C THR A 531 35.24 -5.54 65.76
N VAL A 532 36.25 -4.69 65.65
CA VAL A 532 37.63 -5.07 65.35
C VAL A 532 38.50 -4.89 66.58
N LYS A 533 39.51 -5.75 66.75
CA LYS A 533 40.41 -5.70 67.91
C LYS A 533 41.85 -5.91 67.48
N ALA A 534 42.75 -5.13 68.06
CA ALA A 534 44.19 -5.20 67.86
C ALA A 534 44.87 -5.69 69.14
N THR A 535 45.81 -6.64 68.99
CA THR A 535 46.56 -7.21 70.10
C THR A 535 48.05 -7.13 69.81
N SER A 536 48.83 -6.49 70.68
CA SER A 536 50.29 -6.42 70.54
C SER A 536 50.94 -7.79 70.70
N ARG A 537 51.91 -8.13 69.85
CA ARG A 537 52.74 -9.33 70.03
C ARG A 537 53.84 -9.03 71.05
N GLN A 538 53.92 -9.84 72.12
CA GLN A 538 54.89 -9.61 73.20
C GLN A 538 56.35 -9.59 72.73
N GLU A 539 56.67 -10.33 71.67
CA GLU A 539 58.02 -10.45 71.11
C GLU A 539 58.51 -9.20 70.36
N ASN A 540 57.59 -8.31 69.97
CA ASN A 540 57.88 -7.19 69.07
C ASN A 540 58.00 -5.83 69.77
N GLU A 541 58.01 -5.83 71.12
CA GLU A 541 58.45 -4.67 71.90
C GLU A 541 57.67 -3.35 71.65
N VAL A 542 56.41 -3.47 71.21
CA VAL A 542 55.54 -2.36 70.80
C VAL A 542 54.15 -2.49 71.45
N TYR A 543 53.50 -1.37 71.73
CA TYR A 543 52.12 -1.33 72.24
C TYR A 543 51.17 -0.74 71.19
N PHE A 544 49.90 -1.16 71.25
CA PHE A 544 48.84 -0.55 70.45
C PHE A 544 48.61 0.89 70.93
N SER A 545 48.75 1.88 70.04
CA SER A 545 48.55 3.29 70.38
C SER A 545 47.14 3.78 70.05
N HIS A 546 46.65 3.53 68.83
CA HIS A 546 45.32 3.92 68.38
C HIS A 546 44.96 3.26 67.04
N TRP A 547 43.68 3.30 66.72
CA TRP A 547 43.14 3.10 65.38
C TRP A 547 43.06 4.44 64.66
N GLU A 548 43.51 4.48 63.41
CA GLU A 548 43.29 5.59 62.49
C GLU A 548 42.54 5.11 61.25
N ASP A 549 41.76 6.01 60.63
CA ASP A 549 41.15 5.76 59.33
C ASP A 549 42.14 5.94 58.17
N ALA A 550 41.67 5.76 56.93
CA ALA A 550 42.48 5.93 55.73
C ALA A 550 43.06 7.35 55.54
N ALA A 551 42.48 8.37 56.18
CA ALA A 551 42.97 9.74 56.14
C ALA A 551 44.00 10.03 57.25
N GLY A 552 44.31 9.05 58.11
CA GLY A 552 45.22 9.19 59.24
C GLY A 552 44.57 9.86 60.46
N LYS A 553 43.24 10.03 60.47
CA LYS A 553 42.53 10.58 61.62
C LYS A 553 42.32 9.48 62.66
N VAL A 554 42.65 9.79 63.92
CA VAL A 554 42.41 8.89 65.05
C VAL A 554 40.91 8.65 65.24
N VAL A 555 40.47 7.38 65.15
CA VAL A 555 39.06 6.96 65.30
C VAL A 555 38.77 6.25 66.62
N SER A 556 39.78 5.64 67.24
CA SER A 556 39.66 5.05 68.58
C SER A 556 41.04 4.91 69.23
N THR A 557 41.15 5.20 70.52
CA THR A 557 42.34 4.89 71.33
C THR A 557 42.20 3.56 72.06
N ASP A 558 41.01 2.97 72.07
CA ASP A 558 40.79 1.64 72.62
C ASP A 558 41.26 0.59 71.61
N ASN A 559 41.89 -0.47 72.11
CA ASN A 559 42.36 -1.57 71.28
C ASN A 559 41.22 -2.33 70.57
N THR A 560 39.99 -2.15 71.05
CA THR A 560 38.75 -2.63 70.43
C THR A 560 37.99 -1.44 69.85
N TYR A 561 37.53 -1.56 68.60
CA TYR A 561 36.79 -0.51 67.89
C TYR A 561 35.56 -1.09 67.20
N SER A 562 34.38 -0.55 67.53
CA SER A 562 33.10 -0.94 66.93
C SER A 562 32.59 0.17 66.02
N TYR A 563 32.19 -0.16 64.80
CA TYR A 563 31.62 0.80 63.84
C TYR A 563 30.55 0.15 62.96
N ALA A 564 29.63 0.95 62.44
CA ALA A 564 28.62 0.51 61.48
C ALA A 564 29.16 0.59 60.05
N VAL A 565 29.01 -0.48 59.28
CA VAL A 565 29.51 -0.58 57.90
C VAL A 565 28.59 0.18 56.96
N THR A 566 29.01 1.34 56.45
CA THR A 566 28.22 2.15 55.50
C THR A 566 28.88 2.28 54.12
N SER A 567 30.16 1.92 54.02
CA SER A 567 30.95 1.92 52.79
C SER A 567 32.17 1.00 52.96
N ASP A 568 32.94 0.82 51.88
CA ASP A 568 34.25 0.16 51.99
C ASP A 568 35.13 0.97 52.95
N SER A 569 35.65 0.30 53.98
CA SER A 569 36.33 0.94 55.11
C SER A 569 37.74 0.39 55.28
N SER A 570 38.68 1.25 55.64
CA SER A 570 40.06 0.85 55.95
C SER A 570 40.52 1.48 57.25
N PHE A 571 41.03 0.66 58.17
CA PHE A 571 41.55 1.10 59.45
C PHE A 571 42.97 0.58 59.67
N THR A 572 43.83 1.44 60.21
CA THR A 572 45.19 1.09 60.58
C THR A 572 45.32 1.07 62.09
N ALA A 573 45.67 -0.09 62.65
CA ALA A 573 46.15 -0.19 64.02
C ALA A 573 47.61 0.27 64.06
N ARG A 574 47.85 1.40 64.73
CA ARG A 574 49.19 1.91 64.95
C ARG A 574 49.78 1.25 66.18
N PHE A 575 50.96 0.68 66.00
CA PHE A 575 51.78 0.17 67.06
C PHE A 575 53.06 0.99 67.12
N THR A 576 53.43 1.40 68.32
CA THR A 576 54.64 2.17 68.54
C THR A 576 55.36 1.66 69.77
N SER A 577 56.66 1.88 69.82
CA SER A 577 57.42 1.62 71.04
C SER A 577 57.22 2.76 72.02
N PRO A 578 57.27 2.43 73.31
CA PRO A 578 57.55 3.30 74.43
C PRO A 578 58.44 4.52 74.20
N PHE A 579 58.03 5.69 73.69
CA PHE A 579 59.01 6.78 73.68
C PHE A 579 59.17 7.34 75.09
N ILE A 580 60.35 7.14 75.67
CA ILE A 580 60.64 7.71 76.98
C ILE A 580 61.40 9.00 76.75
N TYR A 581 60.77 10.07 77.21
CA TYR A 581 61.31 11.41 77.14
C TYR A 581 61.73 11.85 78.53
N ILE A 582 62.97 11.53 78.90
CA ILE A 582 63.59 12.02 80.14
C ILE A 582 64.44 13.22 79.78
N ILE A 583 64.05 14.37 80.29
CA ILE A 583 64.77 15.61 80.09
C ILE A 583 65.20 16.18 81.42
N ALA A 584 66.40 16.77 81.42
CA ALA A 584 66.72 17.73 82.44
C ALA A 584 65.77 18.93 82.29
N GLY A 585 65.10 19.30 83.37
CA GLY A 585 64.64 20.67 83.56
C GLY A 585 65.84 21.61 83.53
N ALA A 586 65.58 22.90 83.38
CA ALA A 586 66.66 23.86 83.23
C ALA A 586 67.68 23.72 84.36
N HIS A 587 68.96 23.65 83.99
CA HIS A 587 70.11 23.72 84.89
C HIS A 587 70.39 22.47 85.74
N GLY A 588 70.10 21.35 85.12
CA GLY A 588 70.92 20.18 85.27
C GLY A 588 71.07 19.49 83.93
N THR A 589 71.73 18.35 83.96
CA THR A 589 71.83 17.40 82.88
C THR A 589 71.20 16.09 83.32
N THR A 590 70.76 15.28 82.36
CA THR A 590 70.39 13.89 82.61
C THR A 590 71.29 13.03 81.77
N ASP A 591 71.74 11.89 82.30
CA ASP A 591 72.55 10.93 81.53
C ASP A 591 71.69 10.11 80.54
N PHE A 592 70.45 10.55 80.31
CA PHE A 592 69.46 9.86 79.50
C PHE A 592 69.39 10.43 78.09
N ILE A 593 69.44 9.55 77.11
CA ILE A 593 69.22 9.90 75.70
C ILE A 593 67.77 9.55 75.38
N PRO A 594 66.93 10.52 74.95
CA PRO A 594 65.59 10.24 74.48
C PRO A 594 65.60 9.11 73.45
N ALA A 595 64.94 8.02 73.79
CA ALA A 595 64.96 6.81 72.99
C ALA A 595 63.62 6.09 73.09
N PHE A 596 63.34 5.31 72.06
CA PHE A 596 62.27 4.33 72.10
C PHE A 596 62.72 3.15 72.96
N TYR A 597 61.89 2.78 73.92
CA TYR A 597 62.10 1.62 74.79
C TYR A 597 61.20 0.47 74.38
N PRO A 598 61.70 -0.76 74.46
CA PRO A 598 60.87 -1.93 74.30
C PRO A 598 59.70 -1.95 75.28
N TYR A 599 58.49 -2.24 74.79
CA TYR A 599 57.33 -2.46 75.65
C TYR A 599 57.60 -3.59 76.67
N LEU A 600 57.31 -3.33 77.95
CA LEU A 600 57.59 -4.16 79.13
C LEU A 600 59.08 -4.30 79.53
N SER A 601 60.00 -3.54 78.92
CA SER A 601 61.38 -3.45 79.41
C SER A 601 61.53 -2.62 80.68
N PHE A 602 62.70 -2.70 81.29
CA PHE A 602 63.09 -1.87 82.44
C PHE A 602 63.93 -0.67 81.97
N ALA A 603 63.59 0.53 82.45
CA ALA A 603 64.31 1.77 82.19
C ALA A 603 64.81 2.41 83.50
N GLU A 604 65.92 3.15 83.42
CA GLU A 604 66.55 3.86 84.55
C GLU A 604 66.84 5.32 84.18
N ALA A 605 66.44 6.26 85.05
CA ALA A 605 66.55 7.70 84.85
C ALA A 605 67.53 8.33 85.85
N LEU A 606 68.55 9.06 85.40
CA LEU A 606 69.55 9.73 86.26
C LEU A 606 69.69 11.22 85.91
N ALA A 607 69.69 12.07 86.93
CA ALA A 607 69.78 13.53 86.89
C ALA A 607 71.02 14.05 87.61
N LYS A 608 71.66 15.09 87.07
CA LYS A 608 72.85 15.76 87.62
C LYS A 608 72.67 17.28 87.57
N PRO A 609 72.61 18.01 88.69
CA PRO A 609 72.46 19.46 88.67
C PRO A 609 73.69 20.19 88.09
N ASP A 610 73.48 21.32 87.41
CA ASP A 610 74.54 22.25 86.98
C ASP A 610 74.94 23.17 88.16
N ASP A 611 76.13 23.78 88.11
CA ASP A 611 76.66 24.58 89.22
C ASP A 611 75.74 25.75 89.64
N GLY A 612 75.31 25.72 90.90
CA GLY A 612 74.41 26.69 91.51
C GLY A 612 72.91 26.42 91.30
N TYR A 613 72.56 25.20 90.88
CA TYR A 613 71.20 24.69 90.75
C TYR A 613 71.06 23.36 91.52
N ALA A 614 69.86 22.98 91.96
CA ALA A 614 69.64 21.76 92.76
C ALA A 614 68.50 20.91 92.19
N PHE A 615 68.68 19.58 92.13
CA PHE A 615 67.65 18.62 91.69
C PHE A 615 66.56 18.47 92.75
N THR A 616 65.29 18.54 92.33
CA THR A 616 64.14 18.51 93.25
C THR A 616 63.19 17.33 93.04
N GLY A 617 63.32 16.58 91.95
CA GLY A 617 62.53 15.36 91.69
C GLY A 617 62.23 15.15 90.20
N TRP A 618 61.71 13.96 89.88
CA TRP A 618 61.21 13.61 88.56
C TRP A 618 59.72 13.89 88.47
N GLU A 619 59.36 14.85 87.63
CA GLU A 619 57.96 15.23 87.37
C GLU A 619 57.42 14.43 86.18
N GLY A 620 56.26 13.79 86.38
CA GLY A 620 55.52 13.08 85.35
C GLY A 620 54.78 14.03 84.40
N THR A 621 54.03 13.47 83.46
CA THR A 621 53.38 14.23 82.38
C THR A 621 52.21 15.07 82.87
N ASP A 622 51.62 14.71 84.00
CA ASP A 622 50.53 15.43 84.68
C ASP A 622 51.02 16.53 85.65
N GLY A 623 52.34 16.76 85.71
CA GLY A 623 52.96 17.77 86.58
C GLY A 623 53.18 17.30 88.02
N THR A 624 52.88 16.05 88.35
CA THR A 624 53.14 15.51 89.69
C THR A 624 54.55 14.93 89.81
N ILE A 625 55.17 15.03 90.99
CA ILE A 625 56.45 14.36 91.24
C ILE A 625 56.17 12.86 91.37
N VAL A 626 56.57 12.10 90.35
CA VAL A 626 56.32 10.66 90.26
C VAL A 626 57.42 9.84 90.94
N SER A 627 58.61 10.42 91.13
CA SER A 627 59.67 9.87 91.97
C SER A 627 60.68 10.94 92.36
N THR A 628 61.16 10.90 93.60
CA THR A 628 62.29 11.72 94.06
C THR A 628 63.63 10.96 93.99
N ASP A 629 63.58 9.67 93.66
CA ASP A 629 64.78 8.82 93.60
C ASP A 629 65.64 9.18 92.38
N ASN A 630 66.95 9.20 92.56
CA ASN A 630 67.88 9.53 91.51
C ASN A 630 69.15 8.66 91.65
N PRO A 631 69.29 7.56 90.89
CA PRO A 631 68.48 7.19 89.72
C PRO A 631 67.10 6.56 90.03
N TYR A 632 66.10 6.78 89.17
CA TYR A 632 64.75 6.20 89.25
C TYR A 632 64.58 5.03 88.25
N LYS A 633 64.14 3.86 88.73
CA LYS A 633 63.96 2.64 87.92
C LYS A 633 62.47 2.28 87.75
N PHE A 634 62.02 2.02 86.53
CA PHE A 634 60.61 1.70 86.24
C PHE A 634 60.44 0.76 85.03
N THR A 635 59.27 0.09 84.93
CA THR A 635 58.91 -0.74 83.78
C THR A 635 58.12 0.07 82.75
N VAL A 636 58.50 -0.04 81.48
CA VAL A 636 57.96 0.77 80.39
C VAL A 636 56.68 0.12 79.85
N ARG A 637 55.51 0.68 80.18
CA ARG A 637 54.20 0.16 79.75
C ARG A 637 53.47 1.08 78.78
N GLU A 638 53.87 2.33 78.70
CA GLU A 638 53.30 3.38 77.84
C GLU A 638 54.37 4.48 77.68
N PRO A 639 54.20 5.47 76.80
CA PRO A 639 55.14 6.57 76.69
C PRO A 639 55.27 7.29 78.03
N VAL A 640 56.50 7.43 78.53
CA VAL A 640 56.78 8.05 79.83
C VAL A 640 57.56 9.34 79.59
N ARG A 641 57.02 10.48 80.04
CA ARG A 641 57.75 11.73 80.12
C ARG A 641 58.13 12.02 81.57
N LEU A 642 59.43 12.16 81.82
CA LEU A 642 59.98 12.52 83.12
C LEU A 642 60.84 13.78 82.98
N VAL A 643 60.56 14.80 83.79
CA VAL A 643 61.37 16.02 83.82
C VAL A 643 62.12 16.07 85.14
N ALA A 644 63.45 16.04 85.09
CA ALA A 644 64.27 16.28 86.27
C ALA A 644 64.23 17.76 86.62
N LYS A 645 63.56 18.16 87.69
CA LYS A 645 63.46 19.58 88.03
C LYS A 645 64.75 20.05 88.71
N PHE A 646 65.31 21.15 88.22
CA PHE A 646 66.41 21.89 88.86
C PHE A 646 66.07 23.39 88.92
N PHE A 647 66.67 24.17 89.84
CA PHE A 647 66.17 25.52 90.17
C PHE A 647 67.25 26.61 90.38
N LYS A 648 67.15 27.73 89.61
CA LYS A 648 67.72 29.13 89.65
C LYS A 648 67.21 29.91 88.36
N PRO A 649 67.03 31.26 88.26
CA PRO A 649 66.00 31.85 87.30
C PRO A 649 66.40 32.98 86.25
N GLU A 650 65.78 33.04 85.00
CA GLU A 650 65.23 34.21 84.11
C GLU A 650 65.12 34.06 82.49
N TYR A 651 64.32 34.90 81.72
CA TYR A 651 63.46 34.74 80.44
C TYR A 651 63.98 34.76 78.92
N THR A 652 63.22 34.25 77.91
CA THR A 652 63.56 34.04 76.45
C THR A 652 62.50 34.37 75.34
N LEU A 653 62.89 34.78 74.11
CA LEU A 653 61.99 35.04 72.94
C LEU A 653 62.26 34.10 71.75
N THR A 654 61.21 33.46 71.22
CA THR A 654 61.29 32.50 70.09
C THR A 654 60.54 33.02 68.84
N VAL A 655 61.16 32.99 67.65
CA VAL A 655 60.53 33.41 66.39
C VAL A 655 60.41 32.23 65.42
N LEU A 656 59.21 31.99 64.91
CA LEU A 656 58.85 30.86 64.04
C LEU A 656 58.28 31.33 62.70
N THR A 657 58.34 30.49 61.67
CA THR A 657 57.73 30.76 60.35
C THR A 657 56.83 29.60 59.94
N GLN A 658 55.64 29.89 59.43
CA GLN A 658 54.70 28.91 58.88
C GLN A 658 54.37 29.22 57.43
N GLY A 659 54.70 28.27 56.56
CA GLY A 659 54.55 28.39 55.11
C GLY A 659 55.90 28.56 54.40
N TYR A 660 55.85 28.95 53.13
CA TYR A 660 57.02 29.12 52.27
C TYR A 660 57.42 30.61 52.24
N GLY A 661 58.42 30.94 53.06
CA GLY A 661 58.94 32.28 53.37
C GLY A 661 59.90 32.21 54.56
N HIS A 662 60.46 33.33 55.03
CA HIS A 662 61.28 33.34 56.25
C HIS A 662 61.07 34.61 57.08
N ALA A 663 61.30 34.52 58.39
CA ALA A 663 61.22 35.63 59.34
C ALA A 663 62.48 35.73 60.21
N VAL A 664 62.87 36.96 60.55
CA VAL A 664 64.03 37.26 61.38
C VAL A 664 63.66 38.22 62.51
N SER A 665 64.43 38.19 63.60
CA SER A 665 64.33 39.13 64.72
C SER A 665 65.67 39.79 65.00
N ASP A 666 65.62 40.99 65.57
CA ASP A 666 66.79 41.71 66.03
C ASP A 666 67.50 41.08 67.26
N ARG A 667 66.78 40.41 68.17
CA ARG A 667 67.34 39.72 69.36
C ARG A 667 66.39 38.65 69.95
N THR A 668 66.93 37.61 70.62
CA THR A 668 66.15 36.44 71.12
C THR A 668 66.27 36.09 72.62
N VAL A 669 67.13 36.74 73.42
CA VAL A 669 67.26 36.46 74.87
C VAL A 669 67.33 37.77 75.67
N PHE A 670 66.64 37.83 76.82
CA PHE A 670 66.47 39.04 77.61
C PHE A 670 66.74 38.78 79.10
N ASP A 671 67.72 39.49 79.64
CA ASP A 671 68.14 39.46 81.04
C ASP A 671 67.31 40.38 81.96
N LYS A 672 66.29 41.05 81.39
CA LYS A 672 65.32 41.93 82.09
C LYS A 672 63.95 41.95 81.41
N VAL A 673 62.91 41.91 82.23
CA VAL A 673 61.49 42.08 81.83
C VAL A 673 61.25 43.50 81.29
N HIS A 674 60.41 43.65 80.26
CA HIS A 674 60.05 44.88 79.50
C HIS A 674 61.07 45.37 78.46
N SER A 675 61.90 44.47 77.91
CA SER A 675 62.77 44.82 76.78
C SER A 675 62.02 44.75 75.44
N THR A 676 62.30 45.63 74.49
CA THR A 676 61.62 45.67 73.18
C THR A 676 62.31 44.78 72.12
N ALA A 677 61.53 44.14 71.25
CA ALA A 677 61.98 43.30 70.13
C ALA A 677 61.28 43.67 68.81
N THR A 678 61.98 43.49 67.68
CA THR A 678 61.48 43.73 66.31
C THR A 678 61.57 42.44 65.48
N VAL A 679 60.53 42.15 64.69
CA VAL A 679 60.48 41.00 63.77
C VAL A 679 60.03 41.41 62.35
N GLU A 680 60.65 40.84 61.32
CA GLU A 680 60.34 41.12 59.90
C GLU A 680 60.26 39.82 59.09
N ALA A 681 59.32 39.75 58.14
CA ALA A 681 59.04 38.58 57.31
C ALA A 681 59.25 38.87 55.81
N PHE A 682 59.79 37.90 55.06
CA PHE A 682 60.07 38.01 53.63
C PHE A 682 59.45 36.81 52.89
N SER A 683 58.62 37.06 51.87
CA SER A 683 57.98 36.02 51.06
C SER A 683 58.84 35.59 49.86
N ASP A 684 58.66 34.35 49.40
CA ASP A 684 59.21 33.88 48.11
C ASP A 684 58.26 34.22 46.93
N SER A 685 58.70 33.97 45.69
CA SER A 685 58.01 34.42 44.47
C SER A 685 56.63 33.79 44.21
N LEU A 686 56.15 32.89 45.07
CA LEU A 686 54.93 32.10 44.87
C LEU A 686 53.89 32.29 46.00
N ASN A 687 54.18 33.11 47.01
CA ASN A 687 53.31 33.32 48.18
C ASN A 687 53.35 34.78 48.68
N ARG A 688 52.32 35.24 49.40
CA ARG A 688 52.29 36.58 50.03
C ARG A 688 52.23 36.52 51.55
N PHE A 689 52.92 37.43 52.24
CA PHE A 689 52.81 37.57 53.71
C PHE A 689 51.39 37.98 54.10
N ALA A 690 50.80 37.25 55.03
CA ALA A 690 49.43 37.47 55.48
C ALA A 690 49.37 38.18 56.84
N ARG A 691 50.09 37.69 57.87
CA ARG A 691 50.07 38.21 59.25
C ARG A 691 51.09 37.54 60.20
N TRP A 692 51.27 38.11 61.39
CA TRP A 692 51.98 37.55 62.55
C TRP A 692 51.00 37.01 63.61
N GLU A 693 51.30 35.87 64.20
CA GLU A 693 50.52 35.19 65.24
C GLU A 693 51.40 34.76 66.43
N ASP A 694 50.80 34.48 67.59
CA ASP A 694 51.50 33.90 68.73
C ASP A 694 51.66 32.37 68.62
N GLY A 695 52.29 31.75 69.61
CA GLY A 695 52.47 30.29 69.68
C GLY A 695 51.17 29.48 69.71
N GLU A 696 50.02 30.10 69.98
CA GLU A 696 48.69 29.48 69.99
C GLU A 696 47.84 29.84 68.76
N GLY A 697 48.39 30.58 67.80
CA GLY A 697 47.71 30.95 66.55
C GLY A 697 46.79 32.17 66.66
N ARG A 698 46.92 32.99 67.71
CA ARG A 698 46.14 34.23 67.86
C ARG A 698 46.85 35.36 67.11
N LEU A 699 46.08 36.20 66.41
CA LEU A 699 46.62 37.32 65.62
C LEU A 699 47.35 38.34 66.51
N LEU A 700 48.64 38.56 66.24
CA LEU A 700 49.47 39.57 66.91
C LEU A 700 49.55 40.87 66.10
N SER A 701 49.78 40.80 64.78
CA SER A 701 49.88 41.99 63.93
C SER A 701 49.74 41.64 62.45
N LYS A 702 49.21 42.56 61.63
CA LYS A 702 49.22 42.47 60.16
C LYS A 702 50.32 43.31 59.50
N ASN A 703 51.00 44.14 60.29
CA ASN A 703 52.08 45.00 59.81
C ASN A 703 53.38 44.21 59.74
N ASN A 704 54.21 44.51 58.74
CA ASN A 704 55.50 43.90 58.55
C ASN A 704 56.50 44.98 58.08
N PRO A 705 57.57 45.30 58.85
CA PRO A 705 57.98 44.70 60.14
C PRO A 705 57.02 44.99 61.34
N PHE A 706 57.14 44.20 62.41
CA PHE A 706 56.35 44.28 63.67
C PHE A 706 57.27 44.45 64.90
N ILE A 707 56.93 45.38 65.81
CA ILE A 707 57.72 45.75 67.01
C ILE A 707 56.85 45.59 68.27
N PHE A 708 57.37 44.96 69.35
CA PHE A 708 56.63 44.71 70.60
C PHE A 708 57.54 44.54 71.85
N GLU A 709 56.97 44.59 73.07
CA GLU A 709 57.69 44.39 74.35
C GLU A 709 57.67 42.93 74.83
N VAL A 710 58.81 42.45 75.33
CA VAL A 710 59.02 41.12 75.90
C VAL A 710 58.87 41.18 77.42
N THR A 711 57.77 40.62 77.92
CA THR A 711 57.37 40.67 79.35
C THR A 711 57.37 39.31 80.04
N ALA A 712 57.53 38.24 79.27
CA ALA A 712 57.69 36.85 79.70
C ALA A 712 58.36 36.09 78.53
N ASP A 713 58.45 34.76 78.64
CA ASP A 713 58.85 33.97 77.48
C ASP A 713 57.78 34.08 76.39
N MET A 714 58.16 34.56 75.21
CA MET A 714 57.23 34.86 74.13
C MET A 714 57.58 34.10 72.86
N THR A 715 56.58 33.70 72.09
CA THR A 715 56.75 33.08 70.76
C THR A 715 55.95 33.84 69.72
N VAL A 716 56.59 34.26 68.63
CA VAL A 716 55.97 35.01 67.52
C VAL A 716 56.19 34.29 66.19
N LYS A 717 55.15 34.20 65.36
CA LYS A 717 55.07 33.32 64.18
C LYS A 717 54.57 34.05 62.93
N SER A 718 55.26 33.96 61.79
CA SER A 718 54.79 34.52 60.50
C SER A 718 53.94 33.52 59.70
N VAL A 719 52.92 34.00 58.96
CA VAL A 719 52.01 33.17 58.13
C VAL A 719 51.92 33.71 56.68
N PHE A 720 52.00 32.80 55.68
CA PHE A 720 51.94 33.08 54.23
C PHE A 720 50.82 32.28 53.52
N GLU A 721 50.24 32.81 52.43
CA GLU A 721 49.12 32.19 51.66
C GLU A 721 49.41 32.11 50.12
N PRO A 722 48.97 31.04 49.40
CA PRO A 722 49.23 30.83 47.95
C PRO A 722 48.24 31.51 46.99
N GLU A 723 48.67 31.76 45.74
CA GLU A 723 47.89 32.41 44.67
C GLU A 723 47.17 31.38 43.74
N PHE A 724 45.88 31.59 43.42
CA PHE A 724 45.02 30.68 42.63
C PHE A 724 44.65 31.29 41.27
N PHE A 725 44.58 30.45 40.22
CA PHE A 725 44.14 30.86 38.87
C PHE A 725 42.88 30.11 38.44
N ALA A 726 42.05 30.76 37.61
CA ALA A 726 40.80 30.19 37.08
C ALA A 726 41.03 29.46 35.75
N VAL A 727 40.30 28.36 35.53
CA VAL A 727 40.35 27.57 34.29
C VAL A 727 38.96 27.48 33.68
N PHE A 728 38.86 27.81 32.40
CA PHE A 728 37.62 27.77 31.62
C PHE A 728 37.81 26.87 30.41
N ILE A 729 37.04 25.78 30.32
CA ILE A 729 37.02 24.88 29.16
C ILE A 729 35.62 24.92 28.55
N HIS A 730 35.54 25.22 27.25
CA HIS A 730 34.30 25.37 26.51
C HIS A 730 34.24 24.46 25.29
N ALA A 731 33.06 23.94 24.96
CA ALA A 731 32.77 23.21 23.74
C ALA A 731 31.33 23.48 23.33
N GLU A 732 31.12 23.89 22.07
CA GLU A 732 29.79 24.25 21.55
C GLU A 732 29.08 23.06 20.89
N ASN A 733 29.83 22.19 20.20
CA ASN A 733 29.32 20.98 19.51
C ASN A 733 29.89 19.70 20.14
N GLY A 734 30.00 19.67 21.47
CA GLY A 734 30.50 18.54 22.23
C GLY A 734 30.38 18.76 23.75
N SER A 735 30.39 17.66 24.49
CA SER A 735 30.32 17.64 25.95
C SER A 735 31.70 17.59 26.61
N VAL A 736 32.01 18.55 27.48
CA VAL A 736 33.29 18.61 28.22
C VAL A 736 33.24 17.72 29.47
N ALA A 737 34.26 16.89 29.68
CA ALA A 737 34.39 16.08 30.89
C ALA A 737 34.66 16.95 32.13
N PRO A 738 34.32 16.52 33.37
CA PRO A 738 34.54 17.33 34.57
C PRO A 738 36.01 17.75 34.76
N PHE A 739 36.24 19.04 35.09
CA PHE A 739 37.56 19.63 35.32
C PHE A 739 37.53 20.63 36.50
N PRO A 740 38.66 20.92 37.16
CA PRO A 740 38.72 21.90 38.24
C PRO A 740 38.57 23.33 37.72
N LYS A 741 37.61 24.10 38.23
CA LYS A 741 37.33 25.49 37.80
C LYS A 741 38.36 26.52 38.31
N SER A 742 39.17 26.16 39.31
CA SER A 742 40.31 26.94 39.79
C SER A 742 41.35 26.02 40.42
N CYS A 743 42.64 26.31 40.22
CA CYS A 743 43.75 25.52 40.75
C CYS A 743 45.00 26.38 41.05
N PRO A 744 45.90 25.91 41.92
CA PRO A 744 47.17 26.60 42.23
C PRO A 744 48.09 26.74 41.01
N TYR A 745 48.98 27.74 41.05
CA TYR A 745 50.04 27.95 40.05
C TYR A 745 50.85 26.67 39.75
N LYS A 746 51.05 26.37 38.46
CA LYS A 746 51.71 25.18 37.89
C LYS A 746 51.03 23.82 38.09
N THR A 747 49.75 23.79 38.47
CA THR A 747 48.97 22.55 38.44
C THR A 747 48.73 22.08 37.00
N THR A 748 48.86 20.78 36.74
CA THR A 748 48.51 20.17 35.44
C THR A 748 47.02 19.84 35.38
N VAL A 749 46.33 20.29 34.33
CA VAL A 749 44.90 20.04 34.08
C VAL A 749 44.74 19.27 32.76
N GLU A 750 43.84 18.29 32.73
CA GLU A 750 43.45 17.52 31.55
C GLU A 750 42.11 18.05 30.99
N ALA A 751 42.13 18.57 29.77
CA ALA A 751 40.94 18.90 29.00
C ALA A 751 40.53 17.69 28.15
N LYS A 752 39.29 17.21 28.32
CA LYS A 752 38.73 16.12 27.52
C LYS A 752 37.33 16.49 27.04
N VAL A 753 37.06 16.23 25.77
CA VAL A 753 35.76 16.48 25.16
C VAL A 753 35.22 15.26 24.43
N VAL A 754 33.91 15.09 24.44
CA VAL A 754 33.20 14.10 23.64
C VAL A 754 32.40 14.87 22.60
N PRO A 755 32.70 14.73 21.29
CA PRO A 755 31.92 15.40 20.24
C PRO A 755 30.43 15.01 20.31
N ASP A 756 29.56 15.96 20.01
CA ASP A 756 28.13 15.69 19.84
C ASP A 756 27.89 14.89 18.55
N ARG A 757 26.69 14.31 18.43
CA ARG A 757 26.32 13.50 17.26
C ARG A 757 26.48 14.35 15.99
N LEU A 758 27.18 13.81 14.98
CA LEU A 758 27.50 14.41 13.66
C LEU A 758 28.75 15.31 13.60
N TYR A 759 29.47 15.50 14.71
CA TYR A 759 30.69 16.31 14.75
C TYR A 759 31.92 15.48 15.12
N LYS A 760 33.08 15.85 14.56
CA LYS A 760 34.39 15.30 14.91
C LYS A 760 35.25 16.38 15.54
N PHE A 761 35.91 16.05 16.66
CA PHE A 761 36.89 16.92 17.29
C PHE A 761 38.09 17.13 16.36
N VAL A 762 38.45 18.40 16.14
CA VAL A 762 39.58 18.79 15.30
C VAL A 762 40.76 19.21 16.15
N LYS A 763 40.56 20.17 17.07
CA LYS A 763 41.61 20.75 17.90
C LYS A 763 41.10 21.55 19.08
N TRP A 764 42.00 21.81 20.03
CA TRP A 764 41.86 22.80 21.09
C TRP A 764 42.49 24.13 20.65
N ALA A 765 41.84 25.23 21.01
CA ALA A 765 42.31 26.59 20.76
C ALA A 765 42.21 27.48 22.00
N ASP A 766 42.98 28.55 22.03
CA ASP A 766 42.93 29.57 23.10
C ASP A 766 41.77 30.56 22.89
N GLU A 767 41.66 31.56 23.78
CA GLU A 767 40.64 32.62 23.72
C GLU A 767 40.66 33.46 22.44
N ASN A 768 41.78 33.47 21.71
CA ASN A 768 41.95 34.20 20.45
C ASN A 768 41.78 33.28 19.22
N GLY A 769 41.44 32.01 19.42
CA GLY A 769 41.29 31.01 18.37
C GLY A 769 42.62 30.46 17.83
N MET A 770 43.75 30.72 18.50
CA MET A 770 45.03 30.10 18.13
C MET A 770 45.11 28.66 18.60
N GLU A 771 45.69 27.80 17.76
CA GLU A 771 45.78 26.36 18.01
C GLU A 771 46.70 26.03 19.20
N LEU A 772 46.17 25.24 20.14
CA LEU A 772 46.88 24.76 21.32
C LEU A 772 47.29 23.29 21.20
N SER A 773 46.39 22.42 20.75
CA SER A 773 46.67 20.98 20.59
C SER A 773 45.61 20.28 19.73
N THR A 774 46.02 19.27 18.96
CA THR A 774 45.12 18.37 18.21
C THR A 774 44.82 17.07 18.97
N SER A 775 45.39 16.89 20.16
CA SER A 775 45.18 15.70 20.99
C SER A 775 43.94 15.84 21.88
N ASN A 776 43.17 14.76 22.03
CA ASN A 776 42.05 14.68 22.97
C ASN A 776 42.11 13.34 23.71
N PRO A 777 42.43 13.32 25.02
CA PRO A 777 42.56 14.47 25.92
C PRO A 777 43.83 15.32 25.69
N TYR A 778 43.78 16.59 26.10
CA TYR A 778 44.89 17.57 26.07
C TYR A 778 45.27 18.00 27.50
N THR A 779 46.54 17.85 27.86
CA THR A 779 47.07 18.23 29.18
C THR A 779 47.93 19.48 29.11
N PHE A 780 47.72 20.43 30.02
CA PHE A 780 48.52 21.67 30.12
C PHE A 780 48.74 22.10 31.58
N SER A 781 49.75 22.95 31.83
CA SER A 781 50.05 23.50 33.16
C SER A 781 49.49 24.92 33.31
N VAL A 782 48.84 25.22 34.44
CA VAL A 782 48.15 26.49 34.68
C VAL A 782 49.10 27.51 35.29
N GLU A 783 49.54 28.49 34.50
CA GLU A 783 50.44 29.56 34.95
C GLU A 783 49.74 30.93 35.12
N LYS A 784 48.53 31.06 34.58
CA LYS A 784 47.64 32.23 34.65
C LYS A 784 46.18 31.79 34.47
N ASN A 785 45.22 32.70 34.51
CA ASN A 785 43.85 32.40 34.09
C ASN A 785 43.85 31.87 32.65
N THR A 786 43.31 30.67 32.44
CA THR A 786 43.47 29.93 31.19
C THR A 786 42.12 29.57 30.58
N PHE A 787 41.94 29.90 29.30
CA PHE A 787 40.75 29.61 28.50
C PHE A 787 41.12 28.63 27.39
N VAL A 788 40.35 27.55 27.25
CA VAL A 788 40.58 26.51 26.24
C VAL A 788 39.24 26.13 25.60
N THR A 789 39.16 26.18 24.27
CA THR A 789 37.94 25.89 23.50
C THR A 789 38.15 24.71 22.56
N ALA A 790 37.24 23.74 22.55
CA ALA A 790 37.23 22.65 21.58
C ALA A 790 36.59 23.10 20.25
N ILE A 791 37.28 22.84 19.14
CA ILE A 791 36.80 23.11 17.77
C ILE A 791 36.44 21.79 17.09
N PHE A 792 35.30 21.78 16.40
CA PHE A 792 34.73 20.62 15.73
C PHE A 792 34.46 20.89 14.24
N GLU A 793 34.48 19.83 13.44
CA GLU A 793 34.07 19.82 12.02
C GLU A 793 32.93 18.81 11.81
N TYR A 794 32.07 19.07 10.81
CA TYR A 794 30.92 18.24 10.46
C TYR A 794 31.35 17.10 9.50
N GLU A 795 31.02 15.84 9.80
CA GLU A 795 31.41 14.68 8.95
C GLU A 795 30.34 14.33 7.90
N VAL A 796 30.74 14.27 6.62
CA VAL A 796 29.95 13.73 5.49
C VAL A 796 30.73 12.63 4.77
N PHE A 797 30.06 11.57 4.33
CA PHE A 797 30.61 10.39 3.67
C PHE A 797 30.14 10.26 2.22
N ARG A 798 30.88 9.52 1.40
CA ARG A 798 30.56 9.29 -0.02
C ARG A 798 30.41 7.81 -0.33
N ILE A 799 29.41 7.49 -1.15
CA ILE A 799 29.33 6.20 -1.84
C ILE A 799 29.91 6.38 -3.23
N THR A 800 30.92 5.58 -3.55
CA THR A 800 31.46 5.46 -4.90
C THR A 800 30.90 4.19 -5.53
N LEU A 801 30.23 4.31 -6.67
CA LEU A 801 29.72 3.17 -7.42
C LEU A 801 30.71 2.80 -8.51
N ALA A 802 31.11 1.53 -8.55
CA ALA A 802 32.05 1.06 -9.56
C ALA A 802 31.36 0.90 -10.93
N ASP A 803 31.98 1.42 -11.98
CA ASP A 803 31.58 1.13 -13.36
C ASP A 803 31.91 -0.34 -13.69
N VAL A 804 30.88 -1.08 -14.07
CA VAL A 804 30.99 -2.49 -14.48
C VAL A 804 30.25 -2.69 -15.80
N LYS A 805 30.64 -3.73 -16.54
CA LYS A 805 29.97 -4.09 -17.80
C LYS A 805 28.64 -4.79 -17.51
N GLY A 806 27.56 -4.38 -18.18
CA GLY A 806 26.25 -5.05 -18.10
C GLY A 806 25.16 -4.28 -17.37
N GLY A 807 25.39 -3.02 -17.01
CA GLY A 807 24.38 -2.12 -16.46
C GLY A 807 24.95 -0.85 -15.85
N THR A 808 24.07 0.06 -15.46
CA THR A 808 24.40 1.33 -14.80
C THR A 808 23.92 1.32 -13.35
N ALA A 809 24.63 1.99 -12.45
CA ALA A 809 24.22 2.15 -11.06
C ALA A 809 24.28 3.63 -10.66
N ARG A 810 23.34 4.03 -9.80
CA ARG A 810 23.25 5.39 -9.26
C ARG A 810 22.94 5.36 -7.77
N ALA A 811 23.43 6.38 -7.08
CA ALA A 811 23.09 6.70 -5.71
C ALA A 811 22.14 7.91 -5.73
N ASP A 812 21.22 7.99 -4.77
CA ASP A 812 20.24 9.08 -4.68
C ASP A 812 20.87 10.44 -4.35
N LYS A 813 22.04 10.46 -3.69
CA LYS A 813 22.78 11.68 -3.31
C LYS A 813 24.28 11.54 -3.58
N ALA A 814 24.95 12.69 -3.67
CA ALA A 814 26.40 12.75 -3.86
C ALA A 814 27.22 12.57 -2.55
N SER A 815 26.59 12.80 -1.40
CA SER A 815 27.18 12.65 -0.07
C SER A 815 26.10 12.39 0.98
N TYR A 816 26.45 11.67 2.03
CA TYR A 816 25.55 11.17 3.07
C TYR A 816 26.08 11.48 4.46
N GLU A 817 25.19 11.68 5.42
CA GLU A 817 25.52 11.84 6.83
C GLU A 817 25.80 10.47 7.48
N LYS A 818 26.49 10.46 8.63
CA LYS A 818 26.80 9.22 9.35
C LYS A 818 25.54 8.48 9.82
N GLY A 819 25.35 7.27 9.32
CA GLY A 819 24.19 6.43 9.59
C GLY A 819 22.95 6.82 8.78
N GLU A 820 23.08 7.75 7.83
CA GLU A 820 22.04 8.00 6.83
C GLU A 820 21.94 6.80 5.89
N ARG A 821 20.72 6.51 5.42
CA ARG A 821 20.47 5.44 4.45
C ARG A 821 20.52 6.01 3.04
N ALA A 822 21.43 5.47 2.24
CA ALA A 822 21.53 5.75 0.82
C ALA A 822 20.68 4.76 0.02
N GLU A 823 19.90 5.26 -0.93
CA GLU A 823 19.20 4.41 -1.90
C GLU A 823 20.10 4.19 -3.11
N LEU A 824 20.46 2.94 -3.36
CA LEU A 824 21.23 2.55 -4.53
C LEU A 824 20.34 1.84 -5.52
N THR A 825 20.33 2.33 -6.76
CA THR A 825 19.58 1.73 -7.88
C THR A 825 20.53 1.26 -8.97
N ALA A 826 20.37 0.03 -9.42
CA ALA A 826 21.06 -0.57 -10.56
C ALA A 826 20.06 -0.88 -11.68
N VAL A 827 20.42 -0.52 -12.89
CA VAL A 827 19.65 -0.76 -14.12
C VAL A 827 20.53 -1.62 -15.04
N PRO A 828 20.18 -2.90 -15.27
CA PRO A 828 20.94 -3.75 -16.18
C PRO A 828 20.84 -3.27 -17.63
N ASP A 829 21.94 -3.41 -18.38
CA ASP A 829 22.00 -3.16 -19.82
C ASP A 829 21.32 -4.30 -20.59
N PRO A 830 20.87 -4.08 -21.84
CA PRO A 830 20.28 -5.14 -22.67
C PRO A 830 21.16 -6.39 -22.78
N GLY A 831 20.59 -7.55 -22.47
CA GLY A 831 21.29 -8.85 -22.48
C GLY A 831 21.90 -9.25 -21.14
N TYR A 832 21.80 -8.40 -20.11
CA TYR A 832 22.26 -8.67 -18.76
C TYR A 832 21.10 -8.64 -17.75
N ARG A 833 21.22 -9.37 -16.65
CA ARG A 833 20.34 -9.29 -15.48
C ARG A 833 21.13 -8.83 -14.26
N PHE A 834 20.49 -8.08 -13.39
CA PHE A 834 21.08 -7.70 -12.11
C PHE A 834 21.09 -8.92 -11.18
N ALA A 835 22.26 -9.27 -10.65
CA ALA A 835 22.44 -10.42 -9.77
C ALA A 835 22.57 -10.02 -8.29
N GLY A 836 22.96 -8.78 -8.00
CA GLY A 836 23.09 -8.25 -6.64
C GLY A 836 24.21 -7.21 -6.49
N TRP A 837 24.37 -6.68 -5.28
CA TRP A 837 25.37 -5.67 -4.91
C TRP A 837 26.47 -6.28 -4.05
N GLU A 838 27.69 -5.79 -4.19
CA GLU A 838 28.84 -6.24 -3.41
C GLU A 838 29.66 -5.03 -2.91
N GLU A 839 30.14 -5.08 -1.67
CA GLU A 839 31.09 -4.09 -1.16
C GLU A 839 32.50 -4.47 -1.62
N LYS A 840 33.18 -3.58 -2.35
CA LYS A 840 34.39 -3.93 -3.10
C LYS A 840 35.58 -4.32 -2.24
N LYS A 841 35.69 -3.78 -1.02
CA LYS A 841 36.87 -3.98 -0.16
C LYS A 841 36.79 -5.31 0.60
N THR A 842 35.59 -5.70 1.00
CA THR A 842 35.30 -6.87 1.82
C THR A 842 34.84 -8.07 0.98
N GLY A 843 34.29 -7.82 -0.21
CA GLY A 843 33.64 -8.83 -1.04
C GLY A 843 32.29 -9.30 -0.49
N GLU A 844 31.71 -8.55 0.46
CA GLU A 844 30.45 -8.93 1.10
C GLU A 844 29.25 -8.69 0.19
N ARG A 845 28.37 -9.69 0.09
CA ARG A 845 27.11 -9.60 -0.66
C ARG A 845 26.10 -8.74 0.10
N LEU A 846 25.80 -7.55 -0.41
CA LEU A 846 24.95 -6.58 0.28
C LEU A 846 23.46 -6.79 0.05
N SER A 847 23.06 -7.14 -1.18
CA SER A 847 21.65 -7.31 -1.55
C SER A 847 21.51 -7.99 -2.91
N GLU A 848 20.42 -8.73 -3.12
CA GLU A 848 20.02 -9.29 -4.42
C GLU A 848 19.01 -8.39 -5.17
N ARG A 849 18.49 -7.36 -4.50
CA ARG A 849 17.53 -6.41 -5.10
C ARG A 849 18.27 -5.30 -5.84
N ASN A 850 17.77 -4.95 -7.03
CA ASN A 850 18.34 -3.90 -7.87
C ASN A 850 18.10 -2.48 -7.33
N SER A 851 17.11 -2.27 -6.45
CA SER A 851 17.05 -1.14 -5.53
C SER A 851 17.13 -1.61 -4.09
N PHE A 852 18.05 -1.05 -3.30
CA PHE A 852 18.13 -1.32 -1.86
C PHE A 852 18.75 -0.16 -1.08
N MET A 853 18.43 -0.12 0.20
CA MET A 853 18.95 0.88 1.15
C MET A 853 20.18 0.35 1.87
N VAL A 854 21.25 1.14 1.90
CA VAL A 854 22.48 0.84 2.65
C VAL A 854 22.76 1.95 3.65
N GLU A 855 23.11 1.60 4.89
CA GLU A 855 23.48 2.58 5.93
C GLU A 855 24.95 2.99 5.78
N VAL A 856 25.19 4.30 5.68
CA VAL A 856 26.53 4.86 5.41
C VAL A 856 27.25 5.23 6.69
N PHE A 857 28.21 4.42 7.13
CA PHE A 857 29.02 4.70 8.33
C PHE A 857 30.45 5.17 8.03
N ALA A 858 30.88 5.07 6.77
CA ALA A 858 32.18 5.46 6.24
C ALA A 858 32.07 5.63 4.70
N ASP A 859 33.15 6.05 4.04
CA ASP A 859 33.22 6.02 2.58
C ASP A 859 33.18 4.57 2.07
N MET A 860 32.17 4.26 1.25
CA MET A 860 31.92 2.92 0.71
C MET A 860 32.18 2.88 -0.79
N GLU A 861 32.73 1.76 -1.27
CA GLU A 861 32.84 1.49 -2.71
C GLU A 861 32.01 0.24 -3.02
N ILE A 862 30.91 0.43 -3.75
CA ILE A 862 29.91 -0.60 -3.99
C ILE A 862 29.87 -0.94 -5.47
N VAL A 863 29.82 -2.24 -5.76
CA VAL A 863 29.87 -2.80 -7.10
C VAL A 863 28.52 -3.47 -7.39
N PRO A 864 27.77 -3.02 -8.41
CA PRO A 864 26.64 -3.78 -8.92
C PRO A 864 27.14 -5.01 -9.69
N ILE A 865 26.48 -6.15 -9.57
CA ILE A 865 26.81 -7.37 -10.31
C ILE A 865 25.76 -7.61 -11.38
N PHE A 866 26.22 -7.75 -12.62
CA PHE A 866 25.39 -8.05 -13.78
C PHE A 866 25.86 -9.35 -14.46
N GLU A 867 24.90 -10.20 -14.84
CA GLU A 867 25.14 -11.50 -15.49
C GLU A 867 24.48 -11.53 -16.87
N GLU A 868 25.13 -12.08 -17.91
CA GLU A 868 24.53 -12.24 -19.24
C GLU A 868 23.38 -13.25 -19.21
N TYR A 869 22.18 -12.89 -19.71
CA TYR A 869 21.03 -13.79 -19.68
C TYR A 869 20.01 -13.54 -20.81
N ASN A 870 19.74 -14.58 -21.62
CA ASN A 870 19.08 -14.50 -22.95
C ASN A 870 17.59 -14.93 -22.99
N GLY A 871 16.80 -14.91 -21.90
CA GLY A 871 15.50 -15.61 -21.89
C GLY A 871 14.36 -14.99 -21.08
N LEU A 872 14.00 -13.72 -21.28
CA LEU A 872 12.98 -13.05 -20.46
C LEU A 872 11.54 -13.02 -21.02
N LEU A 873 11.31 -13.19 -22.32
CA LEU A 873 9.94 -13.15 -22.88
C LEU A 873 9.78 -14.19 -23.99
N THR A 874 8.76 -15.04 -23.88
CA THR A 874 8.36 -15.94 -24.96
C THR A 874 6.86 -15.78 -25.22
N PHE A 875 6.45 -15.88 -26.48
CA PHE A 875 5.04 -15.73 -26.83
C PHE A 875 4.57 -16.82 -27.80
N SER A 876 3.27 -17.06 -27.79
CA SER A 876 2.59 -18.01 -28.67
C SER A 876 1.32 -17.38 -29.25
N VAL A 877 0.80 -17.97 -30.32
CA VAL A 877 -0.44 -17.53 -30.97
C VAL A 877 -1.47 -18.65 -30.91
N LYS A 878 -2.71 -18.31 -30.54
CA LYS A 878 -3.87 -19.20 -30.57
C LYS A 878 -4.96 -18.59 -31.46
N GLY A 879 -5.22 -19.21 -32.61
CA GLY A 879 -5.99 -18.63 -33.71
C GLY A 879 -5.06 -18.25 -34.87
N ASP A 880 -5.53 -17.38 -35.78
CA ASP A 880 -4.76 -16.96 -36.96
C ASP A 880 -4.38 -15.47 -36.86
N GLY A 881 -3.07 -15.20 -36.83
CA GLY A 881 -2.48 -13.88 -36.57
C GLY A 881 -1.00 -13.96 -36.22
N THR A 882 -0.35 -12.81 -36.04
CA THR A 882 1.06 -12.72 -35.66
C THR A 882 1.27 -11.79 -34.48
N VAL A 883 2.39 -11.91 -33.80
CA VAL A 883 2.79 -11.01 -32.71
C VAL A 883 4.06 -10.30 -33.14
N LYS A 884 4.04 -8.97 -33.11
CA LYS A 884 5.23 -8.13 -33.28
C LYS A 884 5.66 -7.57 -31.93
N GLU A 885 6.92 -7.77 -31.63
CA GLU A 885 7.56 -7.18 -30.46
C GLU A 885 8.17 -5.83 -30.85
N HIS A 886 7.89 -4.79 -30.06
CA HIS A 886 8.60 -3.53 -30.13
C HIS A 886 9.15 -3.16 -28.74
N THR A 887 10.46 -2.95 -28.67
CA THR A 887 11.17 -2.62 -27.44
C THR A 887 11.55 -1.14 -27.46
N ASP A 888 10.83 -0.30 -26.71
CA ASP A 888 11.05 1.14 -26.61
C ASP A 888 12.13 1.48 -25.57
N GLY A 889 13.31 0.86 -25.67
CA GLY A 889 14.53 1.26 -24.95
C GLY A 889 14.50 1.33 -23.42
N VAL A 890 13.38 1.03 -22.74
CA VAL A 890 13.24 1.16 -21.28
C VAL A 890 12.13 0.21 -20.79
N GLN A 891 12.50 -0.80 -20.00
CA GLN A 891 11.69 -1.65 -19.07
C GLN A 891 10.31 -2.22 -19.52
N THR A 892 9.76 -1.83 -20.66
CA THR A 892 8.43 -2.17 -21.15
C THR A 892 8.53 -2.72 -22.56
N VAL A 893 8.00 -3.93 -22.75
CA VAL A 893 7.86 -4.55 -24.07
C VAL A 893 6.44 -4.26 -24.55
N SER A 894 6.33 -3.72 -25.75
CA SER A 894 5.06 -3.49 -26.41
C SER A 894 4.80 -4.65 -27.37
N LEU A 895 3.85 -5.52 -27.02
CA LEU A 895 3.41 -6.62 -27.86
C LEU A 895 2.22 -6.18 -28.70
N THR A 896 2.37 -6.21 -30.02
CA THR A 896 1.29 -5.90 -30.97
C THR A 896 0.81 -7.20 -31.59
N ALA A 897 -0.44 -7.56 -31.34
CA ALA A 897 -1.11 -8.65 -32.04
C ALA A 897 -1.64 -8.12 -33.38
N GLU A 898 -1.19 -8.69 -34.49
CA GLU A 898 -1.69 -8.37 -35.83
C GLU A 898 -2.59 -9.52 -36.30
N PRO A 899 -3.92 -9.33 -36.31
CA PRO A 899 -4.83 -10.36 -36.80
C PRO A 899 -4.57 -10.67 -38.28
N ALA A 900 -4.66 -11.95 -38.65
CA ALA A 900 -4.71 -12.34 -40.05
C ALA A 900 -6.02 -11.85 -40.70
N GLU A 901 -6.07 -11.84 -42.03
CA GLU A 901 -7.26 -11.41 -42.78
C GLU A 901 -8.52 -12.18 -42.30
N GLY A 902 -9.57 -11.46 -41.94
CA GLY A 902 -10.82 -12.05 -41.48
C GLY A 902 -10.84 -12.54 -40.02
N TYR A 903 -9.78 -12.30 -39.24
CA TYR A 903 -9.72 -12.51 -37.80
C TYR A 903 -9.69 -11.19 -37.04
N SER A 904 -10.13 -11.21 -35.78
CA SER A 904 -9.98 -10.11 -34.83
C SER A 904 -9.19 -10.58 -33.61
N PHE A 905 -8.33 -9.69 -33.09
CA PHE A 905 -7.68 -9.90 -31.81
C PHE A 905 -8.72 -9.89 -30.69
N LEU A 906 -8.64 -10.86 -29.78
CA LEU A 906 -9.57 -11.01 -28.66
C LEU A 906 -8.94 -10.49 -27.35
N HIS A 907 -7.85 -11.12 -26.90
CA HIS A 907 -7.10 -10.75 -25.69
C HIS A 907 -5.77 -11.54 -25.57
N TRP A 908 -4.88 -11.07 -24.70
CA TRP A 908 -3.68 -11.76 -24.26
C TRP A 908 -3.98 -12.66 -23.06
N THR A 909 -3.37 -13.84 -22.98
CA THR A 909 -3.50 -14.76 -21.83
C THR A 909 -2.14 -15.25 -21.34
N ASP A 910 -2.09 -15.72 -20.10
CA ASP A 910 -0.95 -16.46 -19.55
C ASP A 910 -0.99 -17.95 -19.93
N THR A 911 -0.04 -18.72 -19.38
CA THR A 911 0.06 -20.18 -19.58
C THR A 911 -1.10 -21.00 -18.98
N GLN A 912 -1.83 -20.45 -18.02
CA GLN A 912 -2.99 -21.09 -17.40
C GLN A 912 -4.31 -20.70 -18.09
N GLY A 913 -4.26 -19.79 -19.07
CA GLY A 913 -5.41 -19.29 -19.80
C GLY A 913 -6.13 -18.13 -19.13
N ALA A 914 -5.54 -17.51 -18.10
CA ALA A 914 -6.07 -16.30 -17.48
C ALA A 914 -5.86 -15.10 -18.42
N VAL A 915 -6.89 -14.26 -18.56
CA VAL A 915 -6.84 -13.06 -19.41
C VAL A 915 -5.94 -12.01 -18.75
N LEU A 916 -4.85 -11.64 -19.42
CA LEU A 916 -3.87 -10.67 -18.94
C LEU A 916 -4.20 -9.24 -19.37
N SER A 917 -4.62 -9.06 -20.63
CA SER A 917 -5.00 -7.75 -21.17
C SER A 917 -5.80 -7.88 -22.45
N THR A 918 -6.74 -6.96 -22.67
CA THR A 918 -7.46 -6.79 -23.94
C THR A 918 -6.84 -5.72 -24.84
N ASP A 919 -5.81 -5.02 -24.36
CA ASP A 919 -5.18 -3.91 -25.08
C ASP A 919 -4.28 -4.43 -26.19
N ASN A 920 -4.25 -3.71 -27.31
CA ASN A 920 -3.40 -4.02 -28.45
C ASN A 920 -2.94 -2.71 -29.11
N PRO A 921 -1.68 -2.27 -28.94
CA PRO A 921 -0.58 -3.03 -28.34
C PRO A 921 -0.65 -3.16 -26.81
N TYR A 922 -0.24 -4.32 -26.29
CA TYR A 922 -0.12 -4.60 -24.85
C TYR A 922 1.28 -4.24 -24.35
N LYS A 923 1.34 -3.28 -23.43
CA LYS A 923 2.59 -2.85 -22.80
C LYS A 923 2.77 -3.57 -21.47
N LEU A 924 3.84 -4.37 -21.37
CA LEU A 924 4.16 -5.13 -20.16
C LEU A 924 5.57 -4.78 -19.68
N ALA A 925 5.72 -4.53 -18.38
CA ALA A 925 7.02 -4.48 -17.74
C ALA A 925 7.48 -5.90 -17.37
N VAL A 926 8.54 -6.39 -18.02
CA VAL A 926 9.01 -7.77 -17.84
C VAL A 926 10.08 -7.78 -16.75
N THR A 927 9.69 -8.03 -15.50
CA THR A 927 10.59 -8.12 -14.33
C THR A 927 10.96 -9.57 -13.95
N GLU A 928 10.26 -10.55 -14.51
CA GLU A 928 10.48 -12.00 -14.34
C GLU A 928 10.12 -12.74 -15.65
N PRO A 929 10.47 -14.04 -15.84
CA PRO A 929 10.14 -14.78 -17.05
C PRO A 929 8.63 -14.97 -17.24
N VAL A 930 8.07 -14.45 -18.33
CA VAL A 930 6.63 -14.57 -18.65
C VAL A 930 6.43 -15.23 -20.02
N HIS A 931 5.44 -16.12 -20.11
CA HIS A 931 4.95 -16.65 -21.39
C HIS A 931 3.53 -16.16 -21.65
N ILE A 932 3.32 -15.54 -22.82
CA ILE A 932 2.08 -14.84 -23.17
C ILE A 932 1.53 -15.36 -24.50
N THR A 933 0.23 -15.62 -24.54
CA THR A 933 -0.46 -16.07 -25.75
C THR A 933 -1.38 -14.99 -26.31
N ALA A 934 -1.25 -14.66 -27.60
CA ALA A 934 -2.21 -13.82 -28.32
C ALA A 934 -3.39 -14.69 -28.79
N ASN A 935 -4.62 -14.34 -28.41
CA ASN A 935 -5.82 -15.08 -28.83
C ASN A 935 -6.57 -14.30 -29.91
N PHE A 936 -6.86 -14.97 -31.04
CA PHE A 936 -7.62 -14.41 -32.17
C PHE A 936 -8.92 -15.20 -32.38
N THR A 937 -9.98 -14.51 -32.82
CA THR A 937 -11.26 -15.12 -33.18
C THR A 937 -11.61 -14.78 -34.63
N PRO A 938 -12.18 -15.73 -35.42
CA PRO A 938 -12.65 -15.42 -36.76
C PRO A 938 -13.81 -14.42 -36.71
N ASN A 939 -13.82 -13.47 -37.65
CA ASN A 939 -14.91 -12.50 -37.81
C ASN A 939 -16.18 -13.22 -38.26
N MET A 940 -17.33 -12.76 -37.77
CA MET A 940 -18.64 -13.31 -38.14
C MET A 940 -19.27 -12.44 -39.22
N TYR A 941 -19.65 -13.04 -40.35
CA TYR A 941 -20.31 -12.34 -41.46
C TYR A 941 -21.72 -12.83 -41.66
N SER A 942 -22.65 -11.91 -41.95
CA SER A 942 -24.04 -12.25 -42.20
C SER A 942 -24.23 -12.76 -43.62
N VAL A 943 -24.87 -13.91 -43.75
CA VAL A 943 -25.27 -14.47 -45.05
C VAL A 943 -26.79 -14.54 -45.08
N THR A 944 -27.38 -13.93 -46.10
CA THR A 944 -28.83 -13.87 -46.28
C THR A 944 -29.24 -14.47 -47.62
N PHE A 945 -30.18 -15.41 -47.57
CA PHE A 945 -30.73 -16.08 -48.74
C PHE A 945 -32.18 -15.66 -48.97
N SER A 946 -32.55 -15.46 -50.23
CA SER A 946 -33.93 -15.16 -50.63
C SER A 946 -34.23 -15.75 -52.01
N ALA A 947 -35.49 -16.05 -52.31
CA ALA A 947 -35.92 -16.58 -53.60
C ALA A 947 -37.20 -15.89 -54.05
N ASP A 948 -37.46 -15.87 -55.36
CA ASP A 948 -38.76 -15.48 -55.92
C ASP A 948 -39.90 -16.35 -55.33
N GLU A 949 -41.14 -15.85 -55.37
CA GLU A 949 -42.32 -16.58 -54.86
C GLU A 949 -42.54 -17.95 -55.53
N THR A 950 -41.89 -18.20 -56.67
CA THR A 950 -41.96 -19.38 -57.53
C THR A 950 -40.94 -20.48 -57.19
N GLY A 951 -40.06 -20.28 -56.20
CA GLY A 951 -39.07 -21.28 -55.76
C GLY A 951 -38.74 -21.21 -54.26
N TYR A 952 -37.80 -22.05 -53.81
CA TYR A 952 -37.22 -22.01 -52.46
C TYR A 952 -35.74 -22.46 -52.47
N ILE A 953 -35.03 -22.21 -51.36
CA ILE A 953 -33.60 -22.52 -51.19
C ILE A 953 -33.42 -23.57 -50.10
N LEU A 954 -32.50 -24.51 -50.29
CA LEU A 954 -32.09 -25.49 -49.29
C LEU A 954 -30.62 -25.27 -48.88
N PRO A 955 -30.32 -25.32 -47.55
CA PRO A 955 -31.27 -25.36 -46.43
C PRO A 955 -32.09 -24.05 -46.30
N MET A 956 -33.29 -24.12 -45.71
CA MET A 956 -34.35 -23.08 -45.75
C MET A 956 -33.84 -21.64 -45.58
N ALA A 957 -34.37 -20.74 -46.42
CA ALA A 957 -34.03 -19.33 -46.46
C ALA A 957 -34.13 -18.63 -45.08
N GLY A 958 -33.06 -17.93 -44.71
CA GLY A 958 -32.94 -17.18 -43.47
C GLY A 958 -31.66 -16.35 -43.46
N SER A 959 -31.53 -15.47 -42.46
CA SER A 959 -30.28 -14.75 -42.20
C SER A 959 -29.53 -15.48 -41.09
N SER A 960 -28.24 -15.75 -41.29
CA SER A 960 -27.38 -16.40 -40.28
C SER A 960 -25.96 -15.89 -40.38
N ASN A 961 -25.27 -15.85 -39.24
CA ASN A 961 -23.90 -15.41 -39.16
C ASN A 961 -22.96 -16.60 -39.24
N TYR A 962 -21.99 -16.54 -40.14
CA TYR A 962 -20.98 -17.58 -40.34
C TYR A 962 -19.58 -17.03 -40.07
N PRO A 963 -18.69 -17.81 -39.43
CA PRO A 963 -17.29 -17.45 -39.30
C PRO A 963 -16.64 -17.23 -40.67
N PHE A 964 -15.67 -16.33 -40.74
CA PHE A 964 -14.80 -16.15 -41.91
C PHE A 964 -14.25 -17.49 -42.40
N ASP A 965 -14.19 -17.65 -43.72
CA ASP A 965 -13.70 -18.86 -44.41
C ASP A 965 -14.62 -20.09 -44.30
N THR A 966 -15.83 -19.94 -43.76
CA THR A 966 -16.84 -21.01 -43.81
C THR A 966 -17.26 -21.28 -45.25
N ARG A 967 -17.22 -22.55 -45.67
CA ARG A 967 -17.70 -23.00 -46.98
C ARG A 967 -19.17 -23.41 -46.89
N LEU A 968 -20.03 -22.78 -47.71
CA LEU A 968 -21.47 -23.05 -47.76
C LEU A 968 -21.86 -23.56 -49.14
N THR A 969 -22.77 -24.54 -49.17
CA THR A 969 -23.40 -25.06 -50.38
C THR A 969 -24.91 -24.85 -50.26
N ILE A 970 -25.50 -24.24 -51.29
CA ILE A 970 -26.93 -23.92 -51.36
C ILE A 970 -27.56 -24.43 -52.65
N ASP A 971 -28.80 -24.90 -52.56
CA ASP A 971 -29.60 -25.41 -53.68
C ASP A 971 -30.85 -24.56 -53.90
N ALA A 972 -31.10 -24.13 -55.13
CA ALA A 972 -32.34 -23.48 -55.55
C ALA A 972 -33.28 -24.51 -56.18
N VAL A 973 -34.48 -24.68 -55.61
CA VAL A 973 -35.47 -25.65 -56.08
C VAL A 973 -36.74 -24.90 -56.51
N PRO A 974 -37.23 -25.07 -57.75
CA PRO A 974 -38.51 -24.49 -58.17
C PRO A 974 -39.65 -25.10 -57.37
N LYS A 975 -40.70 -24.33 -57.04
CA LYS A 975 -41.90 -24.90 -56.42
C LYS A 975 -42.69 -25.81 -57.37
N ASN A 976 -42.62 -25.55 -58.67
CA ASN A 976 -43.17 -26.40 -59.72
C ASN A 976 -42.16 -26.56 -60.86
N GLU A 977 -41.48 -27.71 -60.92
CA GLU A 977 -40.44 -28.01 -61.92
C GLU A 977 -40.98 -28.12 -63.35
N GLU A 978 -42.29 -28.31 -63.53
CA GLU A 978 -42.89 -28.38 -64.87
C GLU A 978 -43.07 -26.99 -65.52
N ASP A 979 -43.17 -25.95 -64.69
CA ASP A 979 -43.52 -24.59 -65.10
C ASP A 979 -42.37 -23.60 -64.97
N TYR A 980 -41.40 -23.83 -64.07
CA TYR A 980 -40.32 -22.87 -63.79
C TYR A 980 -38.94 -23.54 -63.75
N SER A 981 -37.95 -22.87 -64.33
CA SER A 981 -36.53 -23.28 -64.28
C SER A 981 -35.68 -22.23 -63.56
N PHE A 982 -34.64 -22.70 -62.87
CA PHE A 982 -33.68 -21.83 -62.19
C PHE A 982 -32.81 -21.10 -63.23
N VAL A 983 -32.67 -19.79 -63.07
CA VAL A 983 -31.97 -18.91 -64.03
C VAL A 983 -30.63 -18.42 -63.49
N GLY A 984 -30.48 -18.32 -62.17
CA GLY A 984 -29.23 -17.89 -61.54
C GLY A 984 -29.40 -17.28 -60.16
N TRP A 985 -28.28 -17.22 -59.44
CA TRP A 985 -28.10 -16.52 -58.17
C TRP A 985 -27.72 -15.07 -58.43
N ILE A 986 -28.38 -14.15 -57.76
CA ILE A 986 -28.25 -12.71 -57.99
C ILE A 986 -27.83 -12.02 -56.69
N ALA A 987 -26.88 -11.10 -56.76
CA ALA A 987 -26.51 -10.25 -55.62
C ALA A 987 -27.57 -9.15 -55.40
N SER A 988 -27.47 -8.47 -54.27
CA SER A 988 -28.39 -7.36 -53.91
C SER A 988 -28.39 -6.18 -54.90
N ASP A 989 -27.35 -6.06 -55.74
CA ASP A 989 -27.24 -5.03 -56.78
C ASP A 989 -27.82 -5.46 -58.15
N GLY A 990 -28.39 -6.67 -58.22
CA GLY A 990 -29.00 -7.21 -59.44
C GLY A 990 -28.04 -7.93 -60.38
N THR A 991 -26.75 -8.06 -60.03
CA THR A 991 -25.76 -8.79 -60.83
C THR A 991 -25.90 -10.31 -60.67
N VAL A 992 -25.73 -11.07 -61.76
CA VAL A 992 -25.73 -12.54 -61.71
C VAL A 992 -24.38 -13.01 -61.17
N VAL A 993 -24.40 -13.65 -60.00
CA VAL A 993 -23.20 -14.10 -59.26
C VAL A 993 -22.80 -15.50 -59.69
N SER A 994 -23.78 -16.39 -59.94
CA SER A 994 -23.54 -17.75 -60.44
C SER A 994 -24.79 -18.32 -61.07
N THR A 995 -24.65 -19.15 -62.10
CA THR A 995 -25.73 -19.96 -62.67
C THR A 995 -25.64 -21.43 -62.25
N GLU A 996 -24.66 -21.79 -61.43
CA GLU A 996 -24.51 -23.15 -60.90
C GLU A 996 -25.55 -23.44 -59.81
N ASN A 997 -26.05 -24.67 -59.79
CA ASN A 997 -27.02 -25.15 -58.80
C ASN A 997 -26.82 -26.66 -58.60
N PRO A 998 -26.33 -27.15 -57.44
CA PRO A 998 -25.97 -26.41 -56.23
C PRO A 998 -24.86 -25.37 -56.44
N PHE A 999 -24.93 -24.26 -55.71
CA PHE A 999 -23.87 -23.25 -55.67
C PHE A 999 -23.07 -23.35 -54.37
N THR A 1000 -21.74 -23.48 -54.48
CA THR A 1000 -20.84 -23.51 -53.34
C THR A 1000 -19.95 -22.28 -53.32
N PHE A 1001 -19.93 -21.55 -52.21
CA PHE A 1001 -19.09 -20.36 -52.03
C PHE A 1001 -18.48 -20.31 -50.62
N THR A 1002 -17.48 -19.45 -50.46
CA THR A 1002 -16.79 -19.23 -49.18
C THR A 1002 -17.15 -17.87 -48.62
N VAL A 1003 -17.51 -17.82 -47.34
CA VAL A 1003 -17.89 -16.59 -46.67
C VAL A 1003 -16.65 -15.74 -46.39
N ARG A 1004 -16.47 -14.68 -47.18
CA ARG A 1004 -15.39 -13.69 -47.02
C ARG A 1004 -15.89 -12.34 -46.51
N GLY A 1005 -17.21 -12.15 -46.47
CA GLY A 1005 -17.87 -10.88 -46.15
C GLY A 1005 -19.39 -11.07 -46.06
N ASN A 1006 -20.10 -10.00 -45.68
CA ASN A 1006 -21.57 -10.02 -45.67
C ASN A 1006 -22.08 -10.30 -47.09
N THR A 1007 -22.88 -11.35 -47.24
CA THR A 1007 -23.28 -11.88 -48.55
C THR A 1007 -24.80 -12.02 -48.63
N SER A 1008 -25.41 -11.40 -49.64
CA SER A 1008 -26.84 -11.52 -49.93
C SER A 1008 -27.04 -12.14 -51.30
N LEU A 1009 -27.67 -13.32 -51.35
CA LEU A 1009 -27.94 -14.05 -52.59
C LEU A 1009 -29.44 -14.27 -52.78
N HIS A 1010 -29.89 -14.01 -54.00
CA HIS A 1010 -31.28 -14.16 -54.43
C HIS A 1010 -31.40 -15.20 -55.55
N ALA A 1011 -32.22 -16.24 -55.39
CA ALA A 1011 -32.48 -17.24 -56.43
C ALA A 1011 -33.61 -16.78 -57.37
N ARG A 1012 -33.32 -16.67 -58.67
CA ARG A 1012 -34.31 -16.27 -59.69
C ARG A 1012 -34.78 -17.45 -60.54
N PHE A 1013 -36.08 -17.50 -60.83
CA PHE A 1013 -36.72 -18.54 -61.65
C PHE A 1013 -37.53 -17.95 -62.82
N ALA A 1014 -37.58 -18.63 -63.97
CA ALA A 1014 -38.35 -18.19 -65.17
C ALA A 1014 -39.26 -19.29 -65.72
N LYS A 1015 -40.36 -18.89 -66.37
CA LYS A 1015 -41.43 -19.78 -66.86
C LYS A 1015 -40.98 -20.58 -68.09
N SER A 1016 -41.23 -21.88 -68.12
CA SER A 1016 -40.67 -22.81 -69.12
C SER A 1016 -41.67 -23.34 -70.16
N LYS A 1017 -43.00 -23.24 -69.96
CA LYS A 1017 -44.05 -23.71 -70.90
C LYS A 1017 -45.27 -22.77 -70.98
N VAL A 1018 -45.93 -22.73 -72.14
CA VAL A 1018 -47.08 -21.85 -72.48
C VAL A 1018 -48.16 -22.63 -73.27
N PHE A 1019 -49.44 -22.31 -73.06
CA PHE A 1019 -50.58 -23.04 -73.65
C PHE A 1019 -51.26 -22.23 -74.75
N PHE A 1020 -51.55 -22.87 -75.89
CA PHE A 1020 -52.21 -22.22 -77.03
C PHE A 1020 -53.61 -22.80 -77.30
N GLN A 1021 -54.59 -21.91 -77.47
CA GLN A 1021 -55.96 -22.27 -77.86
C GLN A 1021 -56.22 -21.96 -79.34
N THR A 1022 -56.94 -22.86 -80.03
CA THR A 1022 -57.34 -22.65 -81.43
C THR A 1022 -58.84 -22.87 -81.67
N SER A 1023 -59.39 -22.13 -82.63
CA SER A 1023 -60.79 -22.21 -83.08
C SER A 1023 -60.93 -22.08 -84.60
N VAL A 1024 -62.12 -22.36 -85.15
CA VAL A 1024 -62.40 -22.32 -86.61
C VAL A 1024 -63.66 -21.51 -86.90
N ARG A 1025 -63.63 -20.70 -87.97
CA ARG A 1025 -64.78 -19.96 -88.51
C ARG A 1025 -64.93 -20.25 -90.02
N GLY A 1026 -66.02 -20.88 -90.44
CA GLY A 1026 -66.26 -21.34 -91.82
C GLY A 1026 -66.10 -22.85 -92.01
N GLY A 1027 -66.10 -23.33 -93.26
CA GLY A 1027 -66.06 -24.76 -93.61
C GLY A 1027 -64.65 -25.34 -93.68
N GLY A 1028 -64.04 -25.65 -92.53
CA GLY A 1028 -62.76 -26.38 -92.44
C GLY A 1028 -62.45 -26.88 -91.03
N TYR A 1029 -61.20 -27.31 -90.79
CA TYR A 1029 -60.68 -27.67 -89.46
C TYR A 1029 -59.20 -27.33 -89.30
N VAL A 1030 -58.71 -27.29 -88.05
CA VAL A 1030 -57.27 -27.17 -87.75
C VAL A 1030 -56.70 -28.54 -87.38
N LYS A 1031 -55.58 -28.91 -87.97
CA LYS A 1031 -54.88 -30.17 -87.68
C LYS A 1031 -54.03 -30.04 -86.40
N GLU A 1032 -54.35 -30.85 -85.37
CA GLU A 1032 -53.69 -31.00 -84.06
C GLU A 1032 -53.42 -29.71 -83.23
N PRO A 1033 -54.41 -29.10 -82.55
CA PRO A 1033 -54.22 -27.68 -82.19
C PRO A 1033 -54.55 -27.28 -80.73
N ALA A 1034 -54.31 -28.14 -79.73
CA ALA A 1034 -54.33 -27.75 -78.31
C ALA A 1034 -53.31 -28.57 -77.48
N GLN A 1035 -52.11 -28.02 -77.27
CA GLN A 1035 -51.05 -28.59 -76.42
C GLN A 1035 -50.20 -27.48 -75.79
N TYR A 1036 -49.42 -27.82 -74.77
CA TYR A 1036 -48.39 -26.95 -74.18
C TYR A 1036 -47.13 -26.96 -75.04
N TYR A 1037 -46.54 -25.79 -75.26
CA TYR A 1037 -45.29 -25.62 -75.98
C TYR A 1037 -44.25 -24.93 -75.09
N THR A 1038 -42.98 -25.28 -75.25
CA THR A 1038 -41.87 -24.62 -74.55
C THR A 1038 -41.71 -23.20 -75.10
N VAL A 1039 -41.47 -22.21 -74.24
CA VAL A 1039 -41.17 -20.84 -74.68
C VAL A 1039 -39.95 -20.86 -75.61
N ASP A 1040 -39.96 -20.03 -76.66
CA ASP A 1040 -38.97 -19.97 -77.76
C ASP A 1040 -38.93 -21.18 -78.72
N SER A 1041 -39.81 -22.17 -78.54
CA SER A 1041 -39.98 -23.25 -79.53
C SER A 1041 -40.80 -22.80 -80.74
N SER A 1042 -40.52 -23.41 -81.90
CA SER A 1042 -41.28 -23.17 -83.13
C SER A 1042 -42.59 -23.96 -83.11
N VAL A 1043 -43.72 -23.25 -83.20
CA VAL A 1043 -45.08 -23.82 -83.20
C VAL A 1043 -45.70 -23.65 -84.58
N THR A 1044 -46.32 -24.70 -85.09
CA THR A 1044 -46.97 -24.68 -86.41
C THR A 1044 -48.43 -25.11 -86.33
N PHE A 1045 -49.36 -24.24 -86.72
CA PHE A 1045 -50.76 -24.58 -86.95
C PHE A 1045 -51.05 -24.78 -88.44
N THR A 1046 -51.92 -25.74 -88.77
CA THR A 1046 -52.30 -26.02 -90.17
C THR A 1046 -53.81 -26.07 -90.29
N ALA A 1047 -54.37 -25.16 -91.09
CA ALA A 1047 -55.78 -25.08 -91.43
C ALA A 1047 -56.06 -25.88 -92.71
N VAL A 1048 -57.11 -26.69 -92.70
CA VAL A 1048 -57.51 -27.55 -93.83
C VAL A 1048 -58.97 -27.24 -94.19
N PRO A 1049 -59.26 -26.73 -95.40
CA PRO A 1049 -60.64 -26.46 -95.82
C PRO A 1049 -61.39 -27.76 -96.14
N TYR A 1050 -62.72 -27.74 -96.00
CA TYR A 1050 -63.61 -28.76 -96.56
C TYR A 1050 -63.87 -28.49 -98.05
N ASP A 1051 -64.40 -29.49 -98.77
CA ASP A 1051 -64.72 -29.35 -100.20
C ASP A 1051 -65.66 -28.16 -100.46
N GLY A 1052 -65.31 -27.33 -101.44
CA GLY A 1052 -66.03 -26.10 -101.81
C GLY A 1052 -65.61 -24.85 -101.04
N TRP A 1053 -64.74 -24.99 -100.03
CA TRP A 1053 -64.20 -23.90 -99.23
C TRP A 1053 -62.70 -23.70 -99.50
N HIS A 1054 -62.20 -22.49 -99.30
CA HIS A 1054 -60.76 -22.19 -99.31
C HIS A 1054 -60.37 -21.43 -98.04
N PHE A 1055 -59.14 -21.63 -97.59
CA PHE A 1055 -58.60 -20.95 -96.42
C PHE A 1055 -58.30 -19.48 -96.74
N VAL A 1056 -58.70 -18.59 -95.83
CA VAL A 1056 -58.54 -17.15 -96.00
C VAL A 1056 -57.40 -16.62 -95.13
N ALA A 1057 -57.45 -16.87 -93.82
CA ALA A 1057 -56.51 -16.31 -92.85
C ALA A 1057 -56.57 -16.98 -91.48
N TRP A 1058 -55.47 -16.80 -90.74
CA TRP A 1058 -55.34 -16.97 -89.30
C TRP A 1058 -55.50 -15.61 -88.64
N GLU A 1059 -56.39 -15.54 -87.66
CA GLU A 1059 -56.68 -14.36 -86.85
C GLU A 1059 -56.24 -14.61 -85.39
N GLN A 1060 -55.71 -13.59 -84.70
CA GLN A 1060 -55.34 -13.64 -83.28
C GLN A 1060 -56.19 -12.66 -82.47
N GLY A 1061 -56.82 -13.12 -81.38
CA GLY A 1061 -57.64 -12.31 -80.46
C GLY A 1061 -58.76 -13.10 -79.76
N ALA A 1062 -59.12 -12.70 -78.53
CA ALA A 1062 -60.04 -13.45 -77.66
C ALA A 1062 -61.55 -13.12 -77.83
N GLY A 1063 -61.93 -12.20 -78.73
CA GLY A 1063 -63.31 -11.78 -79.02
C GLY A 1063 -63.51 -11.41 -80.49
N ASP A 1064 -64.74 -11.19 -80.96
CA ASP A 1064 -65.02 -10.93 -82.39
C ASP A 1064 -64.61 -9.52 -82.89
N ASP A 1065 -64.43 -8.55 -82.00
CA ASP A 1065 -64.22 -7.13 -82.36
C ASP A 1065 -62.74 -6.66 -82.41
N ASP A 1066 -61.77 -7.48 -81.98
CA ASP A 1066 -60.35 -7.09 -81.90
C ASP A 1066 -59.41 -8.18 -82.44
N ARG A 1067 -59.73 -8.71 -83.63
CA ARG A 1067 -58.94 -9.75 -84.29
C ARG A 1067 -58.05 -9.18 -85.39
N SER A 1068 -56.76 -9.45 -85.28
CA SER A 1068 -55.77 -9.10 -86.31
C SER A 1068 -55.40 -10.33 -87.13
N ILE A 1069 -55.27 -10.17 -88.45
CA ILE A 1069 -54.81 -11.24 -89.34
C ILE A 1069 -53.31 -11.42 -89.13
N VAL A 1070 -52.91 -12.59 -88.61
CA VAL A 1070 -51.51 -12.93 -88.31
C VAL A 1070 -50.84 -13.76 -89.40
N SER A 1071 -51.62 -14.46 -90.23
CA SER A 1071 -51.10 -15.17 -91.40
C SER A 1071 -52.20 -15.43 -92.41
N ARG A 1072 -51.91 -15.33 -93.71
CA ARG A 1072 -52.79 -15.80 -94.79
C ARG A 1072 -52.39 -17.16 -95.36
N ASN A 1073 -51.33 -17.74 -94.80
CA ASN A 1073 -50.89 -19.08 -95.17
C ASN A 1073 -51.60 -20.11 -94.30
N ALA A 1074 -52.22 -21.11 -94.93
CA ALA A 1074 -52.93 -22.18 -94.24
C ALA A 1074 -52.04 -22.89 -93.21
N ARG A 1075 -50.73 -22.97 -93.48
CA ARG A 1075 -49.71 -23.38 -92.52
C ARG A 1075 -49.06 -22.15 -91.89
N PHE A 1076 -49.36 -21.87 -90.62
CA PHE A 1076 -48.85 -20.73 -89.86
C PHE A 1076 -47.83 -21.21 -88.83
N THR A 1077 -46.59 -20.75 -88.95
CA THR A 1077 -45.50 -21.07 -88.00
C THR A 1077 -45.03 -19.81 -87.31
N PHE A 1078 -44.90 -19.85 -86.00
CA PHE A 1078 -44.43 -18.75 -85.17
C PHE A 1078 -43.66 -19.28 -83.95
N THR A 1079 -42.91 -18.43 -83.28
CA THR A 1079 -42.19 -18.78 -82.06
C THR A 1079 -43.09 -18.55 -80.85
N ALA A 1080 -43.21 -19.54 -79.96
CA ALA A 1080 -44.00 -19.41 -78.74
C ALA A 1080 -43.42 -18.33 -77.81
N GLY A 1081 -44.17 -17.26 -77.55
CA GLY A 1081 -43.83 -16.23 -76.57
C GLY A 1081 -44.27 -16.58 -75.14
N GLU A 1082 -44.08 -15.66 -74.19
CA GLU A 1082 -44.32 -15.89 -72.75
C GLU A 1082 -45.81 -15.82 -72.29
N TYR A 1083 -46.73 -15.53 -73.21
CA TYR A 1083 -48.17 -15.33 -72.93
C TYR A 1083 -49.02 -16.40 -73.61
N ASP A 1084 -50.27 -16.64 -73.14
CA ASP A 1084 -51.20 -17.66 -73.67
C ASP A 1084 -52.21 -17.07 -74.70
N PRO A 1085 -51.91 -17.00 -76.02
CA PRO A 1085 -52.83 -16.43 -77.02
C PRO A 1085 -53.80 -17.45 -77.63
N ALA A 1086 -54.89 -16.93 -78.19
CA ALA A 1086 -55.90 -17.68 -78.95
C ALA A 1086 -55.86 -17.33 -80.45
N TYR A 1087 -55.92 -18.35 -81.31
CA TYR A 1087 -55.88 -18.21 -82.77
C TYR A 1087 -57.09 -18.84 -83.48
N THR A 1088 -57.65 -18.18 -84.48
CA THR A 1088 -58.81 -18.67 -85.25
C THR A 1088 -58.47 -18.85 -86.73
N ALA A 1089 -58.78 -20.01 -87.32
CA ALA A 1089 -58.68 -20.26 -88.77
C ALA A 1089 -59.99 -19.87 -89.48
N VAL A 1090 -59.91 -19.07 -90.53
CA VAL A 1090 -61.06 -18.54 -91.28
C VAL A 1090 -61.11 -19.09 -92.71
N PHE A 1091 -62.29 -19.52 -93.16
CA PHE A 1091 -62.55 -20.12 -94.48
C PHE A 1091 -63.75 -19.47 -95.20
N GLU A 1092 -63.74 -19.43 -96.54
CA GLU A 1092 -64.82 -18.89 -97.40
C GLU A 1092 -65.11 -19.80 -98.63
N GLU A 1093 -66.33 -19.75 -99.19
CA GLU A 1093 -66.75 -20.56 -100.37
C GLU A 1093 -66.24 -19.99 -101.70
N GLY A 1094 -65.62 -20.81 -102.58
CA GLY A 1094 -65.20 -20.38 -103.93
C GLY A 1094 -64.21 -21.30 -104.67
N PHE A 1095 -64.31 -21.34 -106.02
CA PHE A 1095 -63.52 -22.19 -106.94
C PHE A 1095 -62.10 -21.63 -107.21
N GLY A 1096 -61.09 -22.50 -107.07
CA GLY A 1096 -59.67 -22.13 -106.99
C GLY A 1096 -58.92 -21.89 -108.30
N TYR A 1097 -57.71 -21.34 -108.15
CA TYR A 1097 -56.60 -21.44 -109.08
C TYR A 1097 -55.28 -21.56 -108.28
N ASP A 1098 -54.55 -22.64 -108.55
CA ASP A 1098 -53.19 -22.95 -108.09
C ASP A 1098 -52.15 -22.08 -108.81
N ALA A 1099 -51.03 -21.75 -108.13
CA ALA A 1099 -49.69 -22.24 -108.47
C ALA A 1099 -48.56 -21.47 -107.74
N ASN A 1100 -47.63 -22.26 -107.19
CA ASN A 1100 -46.32 -21.87 -106.66
C ASN A 1100 -45.37 -21.30 -107.73
N GLU A 1101 -44.50 -20.35 -107.35
CA GLU A 1101 -43.05 -20.20 -107.69
C GLU A 1101 -42.63 -18.74 -107.37
N SER A 1102 -41.86 -18.46 -106.30
CA SER A 1102 -40.39 -18.55 -106.12
C SER A 1102 -39.61 -17.27 -106.46
N ILE A 1103 -38.95 -16.72 -105.43
CA ILE A 1103 -37.66 -15.98 -105.40
C ILE A 1103 -37.60 -14.62 -106.14
N GLU A 1104 -37.42 -13.52 -105.39
CA GLU A 1104 -36.54 -12.41 -105.81
C GLU A 1104 -36.07 -11.54 -104.64
N THR A 1105 -34.82 -11.10 -104.74
CA THR A 1105 -33.95 -10.42 -103.77
C THR A 1105 -34.10 -8.89 -103.72
N ALA A 1106 -33.50 -8.27 -102.68
CA ALA A 1106 -33.33 -6.83 -102.41
C ALA A 1106 -32.92 -5.97 -103.65
N ALA A 1107 -32.99 -4.63 -103.71
CA ALA A 1107 -32.85 -3.55 -102.73
C ALA A 1107 -33.23 -2.19 -103.40
N SER A 1108 -33.25 -1.10 -102.62
CA SER A 1108 -32.67 0.16 -103.09
C SER A 1108 -32.06 0.93 -101.92
N GLY A 1109 -30.73 1.00 -101.89
CA GLY A 1109 -29.96 1.92 -101.05
C GLY A 1109 -28.63 1.38 -100.50
N ILE A 1110 -28.57 0.12 -100.07
CA ILE A 1110 -27.36 -0.52 -99.52
C ILE A 1110 -27.36 -2.00 -99.96
N SER A 1111 -26.27 -2.45 -100.56
CA SER A 1111 -26.08 -3.86 -100.97
C SER A 1111 -24.67 -4.33 -100.63
N CYS A 1112 -24.52 -5.62 -100.33
CA CYS A 1112 -23.22 -6.23 -100.05
C CYS A 1112 -22.91 -7.28 -101.12
N SER A 1113 -21.70 -7.28 -101.65
CA SER A 1113 -21.18 -8.41 -102.44
C SER A 1113 -19.80 -8.78 -101.92
N GLY A 1114 -19.66 -10.00 -101.39
CA GLY A 1114 -18.47 -10.42 -100.64
C GLY A 1114 -18.14 -9.49 -99.47
N ASN A 1115 -16.87 -9.08 -99.37
CA ASN A 1115 -16.37 -8.19 -98.31
C ASN A 1115 -16.48 -6.68 -98.65
N VAL A 1116 -17.18 -6.34 -99.75
CA VAL A 1116 -17.36 -4.96 -100.22
C VAL A 1116 -18.81 -4.51 -99.97
N LEU A 1117 -18.95 -3.39 -99.26
CA LEU A 1117 -20.22 -2.70 -99.07
C LEU A 1117 -20.42 -1.67 -100.19
N HIS A 1118 -21.55 -1.73 -100.88
CA HIS A 1118 -21.99 -0.78 -101.91
C HIS A 1118 -23.13 0.10 -101.40
N ILE A 1119 -22.96 1.42 -101.49
CA ILE A 1119 -23.92 2.40 -100.98
C ILE A 1119 -24.30 3.37 -102.09
N THR A 1120 -25.62 3.56 -102.31
CA THR A 1120 -26.19 4.38 -103.39
C THR A 1120 -27.41 5.17 -102.92
N GLY A 1121 -27.66 6.38 -103.47
CA GLY A 1121 -28.92 7.13 -103.27
C GLY A 1121 -29.08 7.87 -101.93
N LEU A 1122 -28.07 8.61 -101.50
CA LEU A 1122 -28.01 9.25 -100.18
C LEU A 1122 -27.52 10.72 -100.20
N GLN A 1123 -28.02 11.53 -101.13
CA GLN A 1123 -27.73 12.98 -101.20
C GLN A 1123 -27.85 13.69 -99.84
N ASP A 1124 -26.83 14.51 -99.51
CA ASP A 1124 -26.75 15.39 -98.34
C ASP A 1124 -26.77 14.73 -96.95
N ARG A 1125 -26.59 13.40 -96.88
CA ARG A 1125 -26.56 12.66 -95.61
C ARG A 1125 -25.13 12.25 -95.23
N LEU A 1126 -24.80 12.42 -93.95
CA LEU A 1126 -23.58 11.89 -93.34
C LEU A 1126 -23.85 10.48 -92.83
N ILE A 1127 -23.04 9.52 -93.26
CA ILE A 1127 -23.13 8.13 -92.80
C ILE A 1127 -21.83 7.76 -92.09
N THR A 1128 -21.99 7.22 -90.88
CA THR A 1128 -20.88 6.69 -90.09
C THR A 1128 -21.06 5.19 -89.89
N ILE A 1129 -20.03 4.41 -90.20
CA ILE A 1129 -19.98 2.96 -89.97
C ILE A 1129 -19.11 2.70 -88.75
N LEU A 1130 -19.68 2.00 -87.77
CA LEU A 1130 -19.05 1.63 -86.50
C LEU A 1130 -18.92 0.11 -86.41
N SER A 1131 -17.83 -0.38 -85.81
CA SER A 1131 -17.75 -1.76 -85.31
C SER A 1131 -18.63 -1.94 -84.06
N VAL A 1132 -19.02 -3.17 -83.70
CA VAL A 1132 -19.92 -3.44 -82.54
C VAL A 1132 -19.36 -2.94 -81.20
N ASN A 1133 -18.05 -2.73 -81.13
CA ASN A 1133 -17.26 -2.19 -80.03
C ASN A 1133 -17.09 -0.64 -80.09
N GLY A 1134 -17.84 0.05 -80.96
CA GLY A 1134 -17.99 1.51 -80.96
C GLY A 1134 -16.90 2.29 -81.72
N LYS A 1135 -15.94 1.62 -82.36
CA LYS A 1135 -14.85 2.26 -83.11
C LYS A 1135 -15.27 2.58 -84.55
N GLN A 1136 -15.05 3.81 -85.03
CA GLN A 1136 -15.40 4.27 -86.38
C GLN A 1136 -14.51 3.62 -87.44
N ALA A 1137 -15.14 2.94 -88.39
CA ALA A 1137 -14.48 2.25 -89.50
C ALA A 1137 -14.47 3.09 -90.79
N LEU A 1138 -15.55 3.83 -91.08
CA LEU A 1138 -15.66 4.70 -92.25
C LEU A 1138 -16.67 5.84 -92.01
N GLN A 1139 -16.45 7.01 -92.63
CA GLN A 1139 -17.42 8.11 -92.67
C GLN A 1139 -17.31 8.86 -94.00
N PHE A 1140 -18.45 9.12 -94.63
CA PHE A 1140 -18.51 9.86 -95.90
C PHE A 1140 -19.85 10.60 -96.04
N LYS A 1141 -19.85 11.64 -96.89
CA LYS A 1141 -21.02 12.43 -97.28
C LYS A 1141 -21.11 12.40 -98.81
N ALA A 1142 -22.29 12.12 -99.37
CA ALA A 1142 -22.49 12.04 -100.81
C ALA A 1142 -23.06 13.35 -101.38
N ASP A 1143 -22.45 13.86 -102.45
CA ASP A 1143 -22.80 15.14 -103.08
C ASP A 1143 -23.78 14.99 -104.28
N SER A 1144 -24.02 13.76 -104.77
CA SER A 1144 -25.07 13.45 -105.77
C SER A 1144 -25.58 12.00 -105.66
N ASN A 1145 -26.73 11.67 -106.28
CA ASN A 1145 -27.38 10.36 -106.19
C ASN A 1145 -26.82 9.29 -107.15
N ASP A 1146 -25.99 9.66 -108.13
CA ASP A 1146 -25.59 8.77 -109.23
C ASP A 1146 -24.26 8.03 -109.02
N PHE A 1147 -23.61 8.18 -107.84
CA PHE A 1147 -22.34 7.53 -107.54
C PHE A 1147 -22.49 6.37 -106.54
N ASN A 1148 -21.93 5.21 -106.89
CA ASN A 1148 -21.77 4.05 -106.02
C ASN A 1148 -20.41 4.14 -105.29
N TYR A 1149 -20.42 4.16 -103.96
CA TYR A 1149 -19.20 4.14 -103.15
C TYR A 1149 -18.91 2.71 -102.64
N PRO A 1150 -17.84 2.06 -103.11
CA PRO A 1150 -17.40 0.77 -102.57
C PRO A 1150 -16.41 0.96 -101.40
N ALA A 1151 -16.65 0.24 -100.29
CA ALA A 1151 -15.71 0.17 -99.17
C ALA A 1151 -15.46 -1.29 -98.76
N ASN A 1152 -14.19 -1.67 -98.63
CA ASN A 1152 -13.80 -2.99 -98.10
C ASN A 1152 -13.83 -2.96 -96.57
N LEU A 1153 -14.56 -3.89 -95.97
CA LEU A 1153 -14.58 -4.09 -94.52
C LEU A 1153 -14.10 -5.50 -94.16
N ASN A 1154 -13.43 -5.64 -93.02
CA ASN A 1154 -12.99 -6.94 -92.51
C ASN A 1154 -14.18 -7.72 -91.93
N ASN A 1155 -14.03 -9.03 -91.70
CA ASN A 1155 -15.08 -9.84 -91.08
C ASN A 1155 -15.42 -9.34 -89.66
N GLY A 1156 -16.70 -9.22 -89.36
CA GLY A 1156 -17.20 -8.68 -88.09
C GLY A 1156 -18.63 -8.17 -88.17
N ILE A 1157 -19.16 -7.73 -87.02
CA ILE A 1157 -20.48 -7.10 -86.91
C ILE A 1157 -20.31 -5.58 -86.94
N TYR A 1158 -20.98 -4.93 -87.89
CA TYR A 1158 -20.93 -3.48 -88.08
C TYR A 1158 -22.31 -2.85 -87.98
N ILE A 1159 -22.34 -1.59 -87.55
CA ILE A 1159 -23.54 -0.78 -87.42
C ILE A 1159 -23.34 0.49 -88.24
N ALA A 1160 -24.21 0.74 -89.21
CA ALA A 1160 -24.25 2.01 -89.93
C ALA A 1160 -25.30 2.94 -89.30
N ARG A 1161 -24.94 4.20 -89.06
CA ARG A 1161 -25.83 5.23 -88.54
C ARG A 1161 -25.88 6.43 -89.49
N THR A 1162 -27.08 6.85 -89.85
CA THR A 1162 -27.31 8.14 -90.55
C THR A 1162 -27.57 9.26 -89.55
N SER A 1163 -27.37 10.51 -89.98
CA SER A 1163 -27.78 11.71 -89.25
C SER A 1163 -29.30 11.76 -88.92
N SER A 1164 -30.12 10.91 -89.55
CA SER A 1164 -31.57 10.77 -89.31
C SER A 1164 -31.95 9.71 -88.27
N GLY A 1165 -30.99 9.09 -87.56
CA GLY A 1165 -31.24 8.21 -86.42
C GLY A 1165 -31.60 6.75 -86.76
N LYS A 1166 -31.72 6.39 -88.06
CA LYS A 1166 -31.87 4.98 -88.47
C LYS A 1166 -30.54 4.25 -88.29
N THR A 1167 -30.61 3.06 -87.70
CA THR A 1167 -29.46 2.17 -87.50
C THR A 1167 -29.68 0.87 -88.24
N TRP A 1168 -28.68 0.46 -89.01
CA TRP A 1168 -28.67 -0.84 -89.68
C TRP A 1168 -27.53 -1.67 -89.11
N LYS A 1169 -27.83 -2.94 -88.80
CA LYS A 1169 -26.85 -3.91 -88.31
C LYS A 1169 -26.55 -4.90 -89.43
N PHE A 1170 -25.29 -5.04 -89.78
CA PHE A 1170 -24.83 -5.99 -90.78
C PHE A 1170 -23.79 -6.91 -90.13
N ILE A 1171 -23.78 -8.15 -90.58
CA ILE A 1171 -22.86 -9.19 -90.11
C ILE A 1171 -22.08 -9.67 -91.33
N PHE A 1172 -20.76 -9.45 -91.35
CA PHE A 1172 -19.85 -10.07 -92.32
C PHE A 1172 -19.20 -11.28 -91.64
N ILE A 1173 -19.54 -12.48 -92.09
CA ILE A 1173 -18.93 -13.75 -91.69
C ILE A 1173 -18.35 -14.37 -92.99
N LEU A 1174 -17.14 -14.94 -92.91
CA LEU A 1174 -16.55 -15.72 -94.02
C LEU A 1174 -17.32 -17.03 -94.22
#